data_AF-A0A813GRX1-F1
#
_entry.id   AF-A0A813GRX1-F1
#
_cell.length_a   1.000
_cell.length_b   1.000
_cell.length_c   1.000
_cell.angle_alpha   90.00
_cell.angle_beta   90.00
_cell.angle_gamma   90.00
#
_symmetry.space_group_name_H-M   'P 1'
#
loop_
_entity.id
_entity.type
_entity.pdbx_description
1 polymer ?
#
loop_
_entity_poly.entity_id
_entity_poly.type
_entity_poly.pdbx_seq_one_letter_code
_entity_poly.pdbx_strand_id
1 'polypeptide(L)'
;MGCGASGSKYQAPPAGDAAGAAPPHSPPEAPPAKLLSSDTVSTADSKAAPSPTAEELTAPAAEPVVVAAEPTAPAAEPVVAAAPTAVEDSRCSSALLKKARSNLLIGLKDGSLEKVFSTFEQEPQDIAAPERAPTLAAADALTSNELAAVEGEGAEDQLAKCMGNLEFLRRELHTDISEERRAEIAVEMRSRKDKCKELRAAGVVPSPSICVFNQIDSEKTRKLEKAQLQRLLVALAVAYKGREMESAEVMMETMDSDHSGNIDIAEWVSGVAKLPLLFEVLKEDIDPDWGTLQSYRTLEDQLAKCMGNLERLRRELLTPDLAPERKEKIEKDVRQRKDQCKKYKAKGIIPSPGYVVFNQIDVMKTRVLSQKQLQRVVTALAAIYKDDEIEPMDKIMDVMDADRSGDVDEKEWVQNLKKLPKLFKILSRDVDPDWGTLVSYRTYEDQLAKCMGNLERMRRELLTPDLTPERKEKLEKDMRQRKDMCKAWRAKGIVPSPAYVVFNQIDVMKTRKLSQKQLERLVKSLVEVYKSKEIEPMDKIMAVMDSDRSGDIDEKEWVQNLKKLPLLHAALAADVDPDWGTLLSYRTKEELLAKCFGNITRIEAKIVAGAADDALTAELASRKEEAILLRSKGIVPSPGVCVFSQLDFNKSRSLSKEELSAAIIKICPDGDVDTWFAKLDPEGIGQVDEEHWRKNLRHIPELLAALAADVVPDTGRLKSLE
;
A
#
# COMPACT_ATOMS: atom_id res chain seq x y z
N MET A 1 -17.67 -46.63 28.80
CA MET A 1 -16.50 -47.46 29.19
C MET A 1 -16.15 -48.32 27.99
N GLY A 2 -15.02 -48.00 27.35
CA GLY A 2 -14.70 -48.42 25.98
C GLY A 2 -13.84 -49.68 25.91
N CYS A 3 -14.25 -50.58 25.01
CA CYS A 3 -13.48 -51.63 24.35
C CYS A 3 -12.53 -50.97 23.32
N GLY A 4 -11.45 -51.53 22.78
CA GLY A 4 -10.97 -52.91 22.70
C GLY A 4 -10.35 -53.14 21.31
N ALA A 5 -9.04 -53.37 21.27
CA ALA A 5 -8.24 -54.19 20.34
C ALA A 5 -8.10 -53.91 18.81
N SER A 6 -6.86 -54.17 18.39
CA SER A 6 -6.39 -54.85 17.16
C SER A 6 -5.98 -54.01 15.94
N GLY A 7 -4.73 -54.26 15.52
CA GLY A 7 -4.13 -53.74 14.31
C GLY A 7 -4.46 -54.58 13.08
N SER A 8 -4.21 -53.98 11.90
CA SER A 8 -4.30 -54.67 10.62
C SER A 8 -3.18 -54.22 9.68
N LYS A 9 -2.52 -55.22 9.09
CA LYS A 9 -1.58 -55.14 7.98
C LYS A 9 -2.32 -54.70 6.72
N TYR A 10 -1.70 -53.85 5.90
CA TYR A 10 -2.11 -53.68 4.50
C TYR A 10 -1.00 -54.10 3.54
N GLN A 11 -1.43 -54.96 2.61
CA GLN A 11 -0.68 -55.64 1.56
C GLN A 11 -0.32 -54.70 0.41
N ALA A 12 0.81 -54.99 -0.24
CA ALA A 12 1.18 -54.44 -1.55
C ALA A 12 0.40 -55.11 -2.69
N PRO A 13 0.07 -54.40 -3.78
CA PRO A 13 -0.47 -55.00 -5.00
C PRO A 13 0.65 -55.47 -5.96
N PRO A 14 0.35 -56.44 -6.86
CA PRO A 14 1.35 -57.20 -7.60
C PRO A 14 1.77 -56.58 -8.94
N ALA A 15 2.91 -57.08 -9.41
CA ALA A 15 3.56 -56.80 -10.69
C ALA A 15 2.70 -57.22 -11.90
N GLY A 16 2.69 -56.37 -12.93
CA GLY A 16 2.21 -56.68 -14.27
C GLY A 16 3.35 -56.51 -15.28
N ASP A 17 3.75 -57.62 -15.90
CA ASP A 17 4.65 -57.68 -17.05
C ASP A 17 3.93 -57.20 -18.32
N ALA A 18 4.55 -56.28 -19.06
CA ALA A 18 4.28 -56.09 -20.49
C ALA A 18 5.55 -55.58 -21.18
N ALA A 19 6.17 -56.49 -21.95
CA ALA A 19 7.27 -56.21 -22.85
C ALA A 19 6.79 -55.37 -24.06
N GLY A 20 7.55 -54.35 -24.42
CA GLY A 20 7.38 -53.57 -25.64
C GLY A 20 8.66 -52.82 -25.98
N ALA A 21 9.45 -53.38 -26.89
CA ALA A 21 10.70 -52.83 -27.37
C ALA A 21 10.48 -51.70 -28.39
N ALA A 22 11.24 -50.61 -28.29
CA ALA A 22 11.50 -49.64 -29.37
C ALA A 22 12.82 -48.85 -29.09
N PRO A 23 13.52 -48.36 -30.13
CA PRO A 23 14.98 -48.16 -30.15
C PRO A 23 15.46 -46.76 -29.69
N PRO A 24 16.78 -46.53 -29.52
CA PRO A 24 17.30 -45.29 -28.96
C PRO A 24 17.32 -44.15 -30.00
N HIS A 25 16.63 -43.05 -29.69
CA HIS A 25 16.74 -41.78 -30.42
C HIS A 25 17.88 -40.92 -29.84
N SER A 26 18.77 -40.52 -30.74
CA SER A 26 19.90 -39.60 -30.57
C SER A 26 19.48 -38.19 -30.09
N PRO A 27 20.40 -37.44 -29.45
CA PRO A 27 20.14 -36.07 -28.98
C PRO A 27 19.99 -35.08 -30.16
N PRO A 28 19.18 -34.01 -30.01
CA PRO A 28 18.90 -33.08 -31.10
C PRO A 28 20.08 -32.14 -31.40
N GLU A 29 20.38 -32.03 -32.69
CA GLU A 29 21.28 -31.04 -33.30
C GLU A 29 20.85 -29.60 -33.00
N ALA A 30 21.85 -28.75 -32.75
CA ALA A 30 21.71 -27.30 -32.66
C ALA A 30 21.52 -26.69 -34.06
N PRO A 31 20.63 -25.69 -34.24
CA PRO A 31 20.47 -25.01 -35.51
C PRO A 31 21.65 -24.06 -35.82
N PRO A 32 22.04 -23.90 -37.11
CA PRO A 32 23.26 -23.21 -37.50
C PRO A 32 23.12 -21.67 -37.49
N ALA A 33 24.24 -21.03 -37.14
CA ALA A 33 24.45 -19.60 -37.23
C ALA A 33 24.34 -19.10 -38.68
N LYS A 34 23.46 -18.14 -38.93
CA LYS A 34 23.46 -17.35 -40.17
C LYS A 34 24.50 -16.23 -40.06
N LEU A 35 25.60 -16.43 -40.78
CA LEU A 35 26.50 -15.39 -41.25
C LEU A 35 25.83 -14.60 -42.37
N LEU A 36 25.74 -13.28 -42.22
CA LEU A 36 25.61 -12.34 -43.33
C LEU A 36 26.58 -11.16 -43.09
N SER A 37 27.74 -11.23 -43.73
CA SER A 37 28.43 -10.09 -44.35
C SER A 37 27.56 -9.57 -45.52
N SER A 38 27.60 -8.35 -46.04
CA SER A 38 28.58 -7.26 -46.08
C SER A 38 27.90 -5.99 -46.61
N ASP A 39 28.38 -4.84 -46.15
CA ASP A 39 28.61 -3.55 -46.85
C ASP A 39 27.74 -3.09 -48.04
N THR A 40 27.21 -1.86 -47.94
CA THR A 40 27.59 -0.75 -48.85
C THR A 40 27.12 0.62 -48.32
N VAL A 41 28.12 1.48 -48.04
CA VAL A 41 28.26 2.93 -48.28
C VAL A 41 27.01 3.76 -48.67
N SER A 42 26.72 4.82 -47.89
CA SER A 42 26.44 6.15 -48.45
C SER A 42 26.72 7.25 -47.42
N THR A 43 27.76 8.04 -47.69
CA THR A 43 28.11 9.31 -47.06
C THR A 43 27.19 10.43 -47.51
N ALA A 44 26.66 11.23 -46.58
CA ALA A 44 26.35 12.65 -46.80
C ALA A 44 26.17 13.41 -45.48
N ASP A 45 26.85 14.55 -45.42
CA ASP A 45 26.88 15.62 -44.43
C ASP A 45 25.60 15.92 -43.66
N SER A 46 25.75 16.32 -42.38
CA SER A 46 25.27 17.63 -41.89
C SER A 46 25.66 17.93 -40.43
N LYS A 47 26.44 19.00 -40.29
CA LYS A 47 26.39 20.04 -39.24
C LYS A 47 26.58 19.65 -37.77
N ALA A 48 27.78 19.97 -37.30
CA ALA A 48 28.11 20.28 -35.92
C ALA A 48 27.43 21.57 -35.42
N ALA A 49 26.90 21.54 -34.20
CA ALA A 49 26.68 22.66 -33.27
C ALA A 49 26.42 22.08 -31.85
N PRO A 50 26.61 22.83 -30.75
CA PRO A 50 27.61 22.50 -29.75
C PRO A 50 27.05 21.96 -28.42
N SER A 51 27.94 21.32 -27.66
CA SER A 51 27.76 20.95 -26.25
C SER A 51 27.34 22.16 -25.39
N PRO A 52 26.32 22.03 -24.53
CA PRO A 52 26.08 23.03 -23.50
C PRO A 52 27.11 22.86 -22.37
N THR A 53 27.90 23.91 -22.22
CA THR A 53 28.76 24.23 -21.08
C THR A 53 28.02 24.13 -19.75
N ALA A 54 28.73 23.64 -18.74
CA ALA A 54 28.32 23.61 -17.36
C ALA A 54 28.06 25.04 -16.85
N GLU A 55 26.82 25.33 -16.48
CA GLU A 55 26.49 26.50 -15.67
C GLU A 55 26.55 26.14 -14.18
N GLU A 56 27.38 26.92 -13.51
CA GLU A 56 27.72 26.95 -12.11
C GLU A 56 26.55 27.53 -11.30
N LEU A 57 25.78 26.68 -10.63
CA LEU A 57 24.78 27.12 -9.65
C LEU A 57 25.48 27.47 -8.33
N THR A 58 25.80 28.76 -8.19
CA THR A 58 26.15 29.38 -6.91
C THR A 58 24.90 29.50 -6.03
N ALA A 59 25.01 28.99 -4.81
CA ALA A 59 23.97 29.11 -3.78
C ALA A 59 23.94 30.55 -3.21
N PRO A 60 22.77 31.17 -3.01
CA PRO A 60 22.69 32.44 -2.30
C PRO A 60 22.87 32.22 -0.79
N ALA A 61 23.73 33.04 -0.21
CA ALA A 61 24.05 33.13 1.21
C ALA A 61 22.82 33.53 2.04
N ALA A 62 22.68 32.90 3.21
CA ALA A 62 21.69 33.24 4.22
C ALA A 62 22.16 34.45 5.03
N GLU A 63 21.35 35.51 5.05
CA GLU A 63 21.48 36.62 6.01
C GLU A 63 20.73 36.30 7.33
N PRO A 64 21.19 36.83 8.47
CA PRO A 64 20.66 36.48 9.79
C PRO A 64 19.37 37.25 10.13
N VAL A 65 18.34 36.52 10.57
CA VAL A 65 17.10 37.11 11.09
C VAL A 65 17.33 37.58 12.52
N VAL A 66 17.21 38.89 12.71
CA VAL A 66 17.21 39.59 14.00
C VAL A 66 15.89 39.34 14.72
N VAL A 67 16.00 38.89 15.97
CA VAL A 67 14.89 38.69 16.92
C VAL A 67 14.33 40.06 17.34
N ALA A 68 13.04 40.30 17.11
CA ALA A 68 12.32 41.46 17.62
C ALA A 68 11.13 41.03 18.49
N ALA A 69 10.99 41.73 19.61
CA ALA A 69 10.21 41.39 20.79
C ALA A 69 8.68 41.51 20.64
N GLU A 70 7.98 40.76 21.50
CA GLU A 70 6.54 40.86 21.78
C GLU A 70 6.14 42.27 22.27
N PRO A 71 4.96 42.76 21.86
CA PRO A 71 4.21 43.73 22.64
C PRO A 71 3.06 43.06 23.42
N THR A 72 3.14 43.25 24.72
CA THR A 72 2.10 43.07 25.73
C THR A 72 0.83 43.87 25.41
N ALA A 73 -0.34 43.26 25.62
CA ALA A 73 -1.64 43.95 25.67
C ALA A 73 -2.32 43.68 27.03
N PRO A 74 -3.05 44.67 27.59
CA PRO A 74 -3.34 44.72 29.01
C PRO A 74 -4.67 44.06 29.41
N ALA A 75 -4.72 43.72 30.70
CA ALA A 75 -5.84 43.17 31.44
C ALA A 75 -7.00 44.16 31.62
N ALA A 76 -8.24 43.64 31.64
CA ALA A 76 -9.40 44.29 32.23
C ALA A 76 -10.30 43.22 32.90
N GLU A 77 -10.53 43.37 34.21
CA GLU A 77 -11.57 42.68 34.99
C GLU A 77 -12.84 43.58 35.13
N PRO A 78 -13.86 43.26 35.97
CA PRO A 78 -15.18 42.85 35.49
C PRO A 78 -16.30 43.81 35.93
N VAL A 79 -17.48 43.72 35.30
CA VAL A 79 -18.69 44.38 35.82
C VAL A 79 -19.88 43.42 35.82
N VAL A 80 -20.47 43.31 37.00
CA VAL A 80 -21.68 42.59 37.41
C VAL A 80 -22.93 43.33 36.93
N ALA A 81 -23.97 42.63 36.44
CA ALA A 81 -25.37 42.79 36.91
C ALA A 81 -26.42 42.01 36.08
N ALA A 82 -27.23 41.26 36.85
CA ALA A 82 -28.68 41.09 36.77
C ALA A 82 -29.37 40.41 35.56
N ALA A 83 -29.98 39.27 35.87
CA ALA A 83 -31.02 38.58 35.10
C ALA A 83 -32.34 39.38 35.02
N PRO A 84 -33.24 38.98 34.11
CA PRO A 84 -34.47 38.38 34.62
C PRO A 84 -34.85 37.05 33.95
N THR A 85 -35.72 36.36 34.67
CA THR A 85 -36.19 34.99 34.58
C THR A 85 -37.18 34.68 33.44
N ALA A 86 -37.10 33.41 33.00
CA ALA A 86 -38.14 32.52 32.49
C ALA A 86 -38.80 32.82 31.13
N VAL A 87 -38.56 31.95 30.14
CA VAL A 87 -39.47 30.84 29.74
C VAL A 87 -38.59 29.74 29.10
N GLU A 88 -38.69 28.52 29.63
CA GLU A 88 -38.02 27.34 29.10
C GLU A 88 -38.92 26.62 28.11
N ASP A 89 -38.45 26.47 26.86
CA ASP A 89 -38.51 25.25 26.05
C ASP A 89 -37.95 25.57 24.65
N SER A 90 -36.85 24.89 24.26
CA SER A 90 -36.15 24.93 22.93
C SER A 90 -34.60 24.98 23.00
N ARG A 91 -33.93 24.53 24.08
CA ARG A 91 -32.45 24.64 24.19
C ARG A 91 -31.64 23.56 23.45
N CYS A 92 -32.24 22.47 22.98
CA CYS A 92 -31.48 21.39 22.31
C CYS A 92 -31.04 21.74 20.87
N SER A 93 -31.86 22.49 20.12
CA SER A 93 -31.60 22.84 18.71
C SER A 93 -30.44 23.83 18.51
N SER A 94 -30.34 24.85 19.38
CA SER A 94 -29.35 25.92 19.19
C SER A 94 -27.90 25.50 19.46
N ALA A 95 -27.70 24.53 20.36
CA ALA A 95 -26.37 24.00 20.68
C ALA A 95 -25.84 23.11 19.54
N LEU A 96 -26.71 22.29 18.95
CA LEU A 96 -26.39 21.47 17.79
C LEU A 96 -26.07 22.32 16.56
N LEU A 97 -26.85 23.36 16.28
CA LEU A 97 -26.59 24.29 15.17
C LEU A 97 -25.28 25.08 15.34
N LYS A 98 -24.96 25.53 16.56
CA LYS A 98 -23.67 26.19 16.85
C LYS A 98 -22.49 25.24 16.69
N LYS A 99 -22.64 23.98 17.13
CA LYS A 99 -21.60 22.94 16.98
C LYS A 99 -21.42 22.54 15.51
N ALA A 100 -22.50 22.38 14.76
CA ALA A 100 -22.47 22.10 13.33
C ALA A 100 -21.80 23.24 12.55
N ARG A 101 -22.15 24.51 12.83
CA ARG A 101 -21.52 25.68 12.19
C ARG A 101 -20.04 25.80 12.51
N SER A 102 -19.63 25.51 13.75
CA SER A 102 -18.21 25.50 14.15
C SER A 102 -17.44 24.39 13.43
N ASN A 103 -18.00 23.17 13.38
CA ASN A 103 -17.40 22.05 12.65
C ASN A 103 -17.31 22.30 11.15
N LEU A 104 -18.29 23.00 10.57
CA LEU A 104 -18.33 23.35 9.14
C LEU A 104 -17.29 24.43 8.80
N LEU A 105 -17.10 25.44 9.66
CA LEU A 105 -16.06 26.46 9.52
C LEU A 105 -14.64 25.89 9.69
N ILE A 106 -14.46 24.93 10.60
CA ILE A 106 -13.19 24.22 10.77
C ILE A 106 -12.93 23.33 9.54
N GLY A 107 -13.94 22.59 9.08
CA GLY A 107 -13.90 21.74 7.88
C GLY A 107 -13.61 22.50 6.58
N LEU A 108 -14.07 23.75 6.48
CA LEU A 108 -13.77 24.65 5.36
C LEU A 108 -12.33 25.18 5.39
N LYS A 109 -11.72 25.31 6.58
CA LYS A 109 -10.34 25.79 6.77
C LYS A 109 -9.29 24.70 6.60
N ASP A 110 -9.59 23.46 6.97
CA ASP A 110 -8.66 22.31 6.89
C ASP A 110 -8.92 21.41 5.66
N GLY A 111 -9.90 21.76 4.81
CA GLY A 111 -10.32 20.96 3.66
C GLY A 111 -11.03 19.65 4.05
N SER A 112 -11.42 19.48 5.32
CA SER A 112 -12.07 18.30 5.88
C SER A 112 -13.57 18.52 6.12
N LEU A 113 -14.34 18.79 5.07
CA LEU A 113 -15.80 18.72 5.10
C LEU A 113 -16.33 17.33 5.50
N GLU A 114 -15.50 16.29 5.46
CA GLU A 114 -15.86 14.91 5.83
C GLU A 114 -16.21 14.72 7.32
N LYS A 115 -15.75 15.60 8.22
CA LYS A 115 -16.19 15.56 9.64
C LYS A 115 -17.67 15.89 9.81
N VAL A 116 -18.20 16.72 8.90
CA VAL A 116 -19.63 17.04 8.86
C VAL A 116 -20.39 15.79 8.40
N PHE A 117 -19.93 15.14 7.32
CA PHE A 117 -20.49 13.85 6.85
C PHE A 117 -20.52 12.76 7.93
N SER A 118 -19.42 12.53 8.66
CA SER A 118 -19.38 11.51 9.71
C SER A 118 -20.28 11.82 10.92
N THR A 119 -20.62 13.09 11.13
CA THR A 119 -21.54 13.50 12.20
C THR A 119 -23.00 13.30 11.78
N PHE A 120 -23.32 13.40 10.48
CA PHE A 120 -24.66 13.14 9.94
C PHE A 120 -24.94 11.65 9.68
N GLU A 121 -23.91 10.81 9.48
CA GLU A 121 -24.04 9.35 9.31
C GLU A 121 -24.20 8.57 10.63
N GLN A 122 -24.10 9.23 11.80
CA GLN A 122 -24.42 8.59 13.07
C GLN A 122 -25.94 8.56 13.27
N GLU A 123 -26.57 7.45 12.86
CA GLU A 123 -27.95 7.14 13.28
C GLU A 123 -28.04 7.14 14.82
N PRO A 124 -29.13 7.70 15.40
CA PRO A 124 -29.41 7.49 16.81
C PRO A 124 -29.60 5.99 17.08
N GLN A 125 -28.84 5.44 18.03
CA GLN A 125 -28.80 4.00 18.34
C GLN A 125 -30.10 3.43 18.95
N ASP A 126 -31.18 4.22 19.05
CA ASP A 126 -32.44 3.86 19.70
C ASP A 126 -33.64 3.91 18.75
N ILE A 127 -33.52 3.31 17.55
CA ILE A 127 -34.67 3.05 16.68
C ILE A 127 -34.76 1.53 16.46
N ALA A 128 -35.96 0.98 16.68
CA ALA A 128 -36.26 -0.42 16.47
C ALA A 128 -35.80 -0.89 15.08
N ALA A 129 -35.33 -2.14 14.99
CA ALA A 129 -34.82 -2.71 13.75
C ALA A 129 -35.81 -2.48 12.59
N PRO A 130 -35.37 -1.89 11.46
CA PRO A 130 -36.24 -1.65 10.32
C PRO A 130 -36.78 -2.98 9.78
N GLU A 131 -37.99 -2.93 9.21
CA GLU A 131 -38.57 -4.05 8.47
C GLU A 131 -37.55 -4.60 7.48
N ARG A 132 -37.42 -5.93 7.47
CA ARG A 132 -36.44 -6.65 6.68
C ARG A 132 -36.63 -6.30 5.21
N ALA A 133 -35.62 -5.65 4.61
CA ALA A 133 -35.61 -5.31 3.19
C ALA A 133 -36.00 -6.55 2.34
N PRO A 134 -36.74 -6.35 1.22
CA PRO A 134 -37.05 -7.45 0.31
C PRO A 134 -35.76 -8.16 -0.10
N THR A 135 -35.82 -9.48 -0.29
CA THR A 135 -34.69 -10.22 -0.85
C THR A 135 -34.35 -9.63 -2.22
N LEU A 136 -33.07 -9.61 -2.61
CA LEU A 136 -32.61 -9.11 -3.92
C LEU A 136 -33.48 -9.64 -5.08
N ALA A 137 -33.87 -10.92 -5.03
CA ALA A 137 -34.75 -11.54 -6.01
C ALA A 137 -36.19 -10.97 -6.07
N ALA A 138 -36.74 -10.48 -4.95
CA ALA A 138 -38.05 -9.83 -4.91
C ALA A 138 -37.99 -8.38 -5.44
N ALA A 139 -36.89 -7.67 -5.18
CA ALA A 139 -36.62 -6.37 -5.80
C ALA A 139 -36.45 -6.49 -7.32
N ASP A 140 -35.85 -7.58 -7.82
CA ASP A 140 -35.69 -7.86 -9.25
C ASP A 140 -37.02 -8.11 -9.99
N ALA A 141 -37.93 -8.86 -9.37
CA ALA A 141 -39.24 -9.12 -9.95
C ALA A 141 -40.08 -7.83 -10.06
N LEU A 142 -40.00 -6.95 -9.05
CA LEU A 142 -40.65 -5.64 -9.06
C LEU A 142 -40.05 -4.71 -10.12
N THR A 143 -38.71 -4.70 -10.25
CA THR A 143 -38.01 -3.89 -11.26
C THR A 143 -38.33 -4.35 -12.67
N SER A 144 -38.33 -5.67 -12.93
CA SER A 144 -38.71 -6.24 -14.22
C SER A 144 -40.16 -5.96 -14.59
N ASN A 145 -41.08 -6.00 -13.61
CA ASN A 145 -42.50 -5.75 -13.82
C ASN A 145 -42.83 -4.26 -14.04
N GLU A 146 -42.17 -3.32 -13.35
CA GLU A 146 -42.34 -1.87 -13.59
C GLU A 146 -41.77 -1.42 -14.96
N LEU A 147 -40.80 -2.15 -15.50
CA LEU A 147 -40.19 -1.85 -16.80
C LEU A 147 -40.91 -2.50 -17.98
N ALA A 148 -41.68 -3.57 -17.72
CA ALA A 148 -42.43 -4.28 -18.74
C ALA A 148 -43.72 -3.55 -19.14
N ALA A 149 -44.13 -2.50 -18.41
CA ALA A 149 -45.43 -1.88 -18.62
C ALA A 149 -45.44 -0.38 -18.31
N VAL A 150 -45.07 0.46 -19.29
CA VAL A 150 -45.84 1.70 -19.57
C VAL A 150 -45.72 2.01 -21.07
N GLU A 151 -46.71 1.61 -21.86
CA GLU A 151 -46.96 2.24 -23.15
C GLU A 151 -47.25 3.74 -22.90
N GLY A 152 -46.33 4.64 -23.31
CA GLY A 152 -46.48 6.09 -23.13
C GLY A 152 -45.36 6.80 -22.37
N GLU A 153 -44.34 6.09 -21.86
CA GLU A 153 -43.18 6.74 -21.24
C GLU A 153 -42.28 7.47 -22.25
N GLY A 154 -41.83 8.67 -21.89
CA GLY A 154 -40.93 9.48 -22.69
C GLY A 154 -39.57 8.79 -22.89
N ALA A 155 -38.92 9.05 -24.03
CA ALA A 155 -37.63 8.43 -24.36
C ALA A 155 -36.55 8.74 -23.30
N GLU A 156 -36.60 9.91 -22.67
CA GLU A 156 -35.69 10.35 -21.61
C GLU A 156 -35.78 9.46 -20.36
N ASP A 157 -37.01 9.09 -19.97
CA ASP A 157 -37.28 8.22 -18.82
C ASP A 157 -36.85 6.78 -19.12
N GLN A 158 -37.11 6.29 -20.33
CA GLN A 158 -36.66 4.98 -20.79
C GLN A 158 -35.13 4.86 -20.73
N LEU A 159 -34.42 5.91 -21.18
CA LEU A 159 -32.96 5.94 -21.13
C LEU A 159 -32.46 5.93 -19.68
N ALA A 160 -33.01 6.80 -18.82
CA ALA A 160 -32.64 6.87 -17.41
C ALA A 160 -32.86 5.54 -16.66
N LYS A 161 -33.98 4.88 -16.92
CA LYS A 161 -34.29 3.55 -16.36
C LYS A 161 -33.31 2.49 -16.85
N CYS A 162 -33.02 2.42 -18.15
CA CYS A 162 -32.06 1.45 -18.70
C CYS A 162 -30.67 1.63 -18.08
N MET A 163 -30.25 2.87 -17.83
CA MET A 163 -28.96 3.19 -17.24
C MET A 163 -28.90 2.82 -15.75
N GLY A 164 -29.95 3.12 -14.98
CA GLY A 164 -30.07 2.68 -13.59
C GLY A 164 -30.03 1.15 -13.43
N ASN A 165 -30.65 0.41 -14.35
CA ASN A 165 -30.63 -1.06 -14.32
C ASN A 165 -29.25 -1.63 -14.66
N LEU A 166 -28.53 -1.03 -15.61
CA LEU A 166 -27.19 -1.47 -15.95
C LEU A 166 -26.23 -1.43 -14.75
N GLU A 167 -26.33 -0.38 -13.93
CA GLU A 167 -25.49 -0.25 -12.74
C GLU A 167 -25.90 -1.27 -11.66
N PHE A 168 -27.19 -1.55 -11.51
CA PHE A 168 -27.68 -2.58 -10.61
C PHE A 168 -27.18 -3.98 -11.02
N LEU A 169 -27.39 -4.38 -12.28
CA LEU A 169 -26.93 -5.66 -12.82
C LEU A 169 -25.41 -5.82 -12.68
N ARG A 170 -24.67 -4.72 -12.85
CA ARG A 170 -23.23 -4.70 -12.62
C ARG A 170 -22.86 -4.99 -11.17
N ARG A 171 -23.57 -4.44 -10.19
CA ARG A 171 -23.35 -4.73 -8.76
C ARG A 171 -23.72 -6.17 -8.43
N GLU A 172 -24.80 -6.68 -8.99
CA GLU A 172 -25.22 -8.07 -8.80
C GLU A 172 -24.14 -9.07 -9.25
N LEU A 173 -23.44 -8.80 -10.37
CA LEU A 173 -22.30 -9.61 -10.83
C LEU A 173 -21.15 -9.73 -9.82
N HIS A 174 -21.04 -8.79 -8.88
CA HIS A 174 -20.04 -8.79 -7.82
C HIS A 174 -20.50 -9.52 -6.56
N THR A 175 -21.73 -10.03 -6.52
CA THR A 175 -22.23 -10.87 -5.43
C THR A 175 -22.04 -12.36 -5.72
N ASP A 176 -22.25 -13.20 -4.70
CA ASP A 176 -22.19 -14.66 -4.82
C ASP A 176 -23.46 -15.18 -5.53
N ILE A 177 -23.48 -15.04 -6.86
CA ILE A 177 -24.53 -15.55 -7.75
C ILE A 177 -24.08 -16.79 -8.52
N SER A 178 -25.05 -17.59 -8.97
CA SER A 178 -24.81 -18.77 -9.80
C SER A 178 -24.24 -18.38 -11.18
N GLU A 179 -23.51 -19.30 -11.81
CA GLU A 179 -23.03 -19.12 -13.20
C GLU A 179 -24.18 -18.94 -14.20
N GLU A 180 -25.31 -19.60 -13.97
CA GLU A 180 -26.54 -19.43 -14.75
C GLU A 180 -27.04 -17.97 -14.66
N ARG A 181 -27.13 -17.42 -13.43
CA ARG A 181 -27.53 -16.03 -13.23
C ARG A 181 -26.52 -15.05 -13.82
N ARG A 182 -25.21 -15.32 -13.74
CA ARG A 182 -24.19 -14.50 -14.44
C ARG A 182 -24.43 -14.46 -15.94
N ALA A 183 -24.77 -15.59 -16.56
CA ALA A 183 -25.06 -15.67 -17.99
C ALA A 183 -26.32 -14.89 -18.36
N GLU A 184 -27.39 -15.00 -17.56
CA GLU A 184 -28.62 -14.21 -17.71
C GLU A 184 -28.34 -12.70 -17.62
N ILE A 185 -27.63 -12.27 -16.59
CA ILE A 185 -27.25 -10.86 -16.41
C ILE A 185 -26.42 -10.37 -17.61
N ALA A 186 -25.50 -11.19 -18.13
CA ALA A 186 -24.70 -10.81 -19.30
C ALA A 186 -25.56 -10.57 -20.56
N VAL A 187 -26.62 -11.37 -20.75
CA VAL A 187 -27.60 -11.18 -21.84
C VAL A 187 -28.43 -9.92 -21.60
N GLU A 188 -28.95 -9.72 -20.39
CA GLU A 188 -29.74 -8.54 -20.06
C GLU A 188 -28.92 -7.25 -20.21
N MET A 189 -27.71 -7.21 -19.66
CA MET A 189 -26.79 -6.08 -19.79
C MET A 189 -26.51 -5.74 -21.26
N ARG A 190 -26.42 -6.74 -22.15
CA ARG A 190 -26.21 -6.50 -23.58
C ARG A 190 -27.43 -5.81 -24.20
N SER A 191 -28.62 -6.36 -23.98
CA SER A 191 -29.88 -5.79 -24.46
C SER A 191 -30.08 -4.34 -24.00
N ARG A 192 -29.85 -4.07 -22.70
CA ARG A 192 -29.96 -2.72 -22.13
C ARG A 192 -28.91 -1.75 -22.70
N LYS A 193 -27.67 -2.19 -22.89
CA LYS A 193 -26.62 -1.37 -23.53
C LYS A 193 -26.99 -1.00 -24.96
N ASP A 194 -27.53 -1.95 -25.73
CA ASP A 194 -27.97 -1.72 -27.10
C ASP A 194 -29.12 -0.70 -27.12
N LYS A 195 -30.08 -0.80 -26.20
CA LYS A 195 -31.17 0.20 -26.07
C LYS A 195 -30.67 1.59 -25.66
N CYS A 196 -29.75 1.68 -24.70
CA CYS A 196 -29.11 2.95 -24.34
C CYS A 196 -28.39 3.57 -25.54
N LYS A 197 -27.70 2.75 -26.33
CA LYS A 197 -27.00 3.21 -27.55
C LYS A 197 -27.97 3.72 -28.60
N GLU A 198 -29.10 3.02 -28.81
CA GLU A 198 -30.17 3.44 -29.71
C GLU A 198 -30.76 4.80 -29.30
N LEU A 199 -31.16 4.95 -28.03
CA LEU A 199 -31.75 6.18 -27.52
C LEU A 199 -30.77 7.37 -27.59
N ARG A 200 -29.50 7.16 -27.24
CA ARG A 200 -28.48 8.21 -27.38
C ARG A 200 -28.18 8.58 -28.83
N ALA A 201 -28.19 7.60 -29.74
CA ALA A 201 -28.05 7.89 -31.18
C ALA A 201 -29.21 8.75 -31.71
N ALA A 202 -30.38 8.69 -31.07
CA ALA A 202 -31.52 9.57 -31.34
C ALA A 202 -31.42 10.94 -30.64
N GLY A 203 -30.31 11.25 -29.95
CA GLY A 203 -30.11 12.52 -29.25
C GLY A 203 -30.86 12.64 -27.93
N VAL A 204 -31.39 11.53 -27.39
CA VAL A 204 -32.12 11.52 -26.12
C VAL A 204 -31.15 11.72 -24.96
N VAL A 205 -31.47 12.66 -24.07
CA VAL A 205 -30.76 12.89 -22.81
C VAL A 205 -31.55 12.19 -21.70
N PRO A 206 -30.90 11.49 -20.75
CA PRO A 206 -31.63 10.79 -19.71
C PRO A 206 -32.34 11.78 -18.76
N SER A 207 -33.54 11.40 -18.33
CA SER A 207 -34.35 12.15 -17.36
C SER A 207 -33.60 12.37 -16.04
N PRO A 208 -33.38 13.63 -15.61
CA PRO A 208 -32.65 13.90 -14.39
C PRO A 208 -33.27 13.32 -13.14
N SER A 209 -34.59 13.43 -13.00
CA SER A 209 -35.31 12.94 -11.84
C SER A 209 -35.09 11.44 -11.63
N ILE A 210 -35.25 10.63 -12.68
CA ILE A 210 -35.13 9.16 -12.58
C ILE A 210 -33.68 8.73 -12.33
N CYS A 211 -32.72 9.35 -13.03
CA CYS A 211 -31.30 9.07 -12.83
C CYS A 211 -30.86 9.33 -11.38
N VAL A 212 -31.24 10.49 -10.84
CA VAL A 212 -30.88 10.90 -9.48
C VAL A 212 -31.52 9.97 -8.46
N PHE A 213 -32.80 9.63 -8.62
CA PHE A 213 -33.48 8.67 -7.75
C PHE A 213 -32.74 7.33 -7.72
N ASN A 214 -32.45 6.77 -8.89
CA ASN A 214 -31.76 5.48 -9.01
C ASN A 214 -30.34 5.49 -8.43
N GLN A 215 -29.64 6.63 -8.50
CA GLN A 215 -28.29 6.76 -7.96
C GLN A 215 -28.30 6.84 -6.42
N ILE A 216 -29.29 7.53 -5.84
CA ILE A 216 -29.43 7.69 -4.38
C ILE A 216 -30.01 6.42 -3.76
N ASP A 217 -31.06 5.86 -4.36
CA ASP A 217 -31.68 4.58 -4.00
C ASP A 217 -30.84 3.39 -4.51
N SER A 218 -29.59 3.37 -4.06
CA SER A 218 -28.61 2.33 -4.40
C SER A 218 -29.00 0.93 -3.92
N GLU A 219 -29.88 0.84 -2.92
CA GLU A 219 -30.36 -0.41 -2.31
C GLU A 219 -31.72 -0.86 -2.84
N LYS A 220 -32.33 -0.09 -3.75
CA LYS A 220 -33.66 -0.36 -4.30
C LYS A 220 -34.74 -0.50 -3.22
N THR A 221 -34.63 0.29 -2.15
CA THR A 221 -35.70 0.42 -1.14
C THR A 221 -36.95 1.03 -1.76
N ARG A 222 -36.81 1.70 -2.91
CA ARG A 222 -37.83 2.49 -3.60
C ARG A 222 -38.33 3.66 -2.76
N LYS A 223 -37.52 4.07 -1.78
CA LYS A 223 -37.82 5.10 -0.81
C LYS A 223 -36.56 5.91 -0.51
N LEU A 224 -36.70 7.22 -0.54
CA LEU A 224 -35.65 8.15 -0.16
C LEU A 224 -35.93 8.71 1.23
N GLU A 225 -34.96 8.55 2.11
CA GLU A 225 -34.98 9.12 3.45
C GLU A 225 -34.41 10.53 3.48
N LYS A 226 -34.83 11.34 4.46
CA LYS A 226 -34.29 12.70 4.68
C LYS A 226 -32.77 12.75 4.73
N ALA A 227 -32.11 11.74 5.33
CA ALA A 227 -30.66 11.67 5.41
C ALA A 227 -30.00 11.55 4.02
N GLN A 228 -30.61 10.81 3.10
CA GLN A 228 -30.12 10.64 1.74
C GLN A 228 -30.27 11.94 0.93
N LEU A 229 -31.36 12.68 1.13
CA LEU A 229 -31.56 14.00 0.52
C LEU A 229 -30.56 15.04 1.04
N GLN A 230 -30.32 15.06 2.35
CA GLN A 230 -29.30 15.93 2.94
C GLN A 230 -27.93 15.64 2.36
N ARG A 231 -27.58 14.36 2.18
CA ARG A 231 -26.33 13.95 1.54
C ARG A 231 -26.24 14.45 0.09
N LEU A 232 -27.32 14.36 -0.69
CA LEU A 232 -27.39 14.90 -2.05
C LEU A 232 -27.10 16.40 -2.05
N LEU A 233 -27.83 17.17 -1.23
CA LEU A 233 -27.68 18.62 -1.16
C LEU A 233 -26.27 19.05 -0.75
N VAL A 234 -25.63 18.35 0.18
CA VAL A 234 -24.23 18.65 0.57
C VAL A 234 -23.28 18.39 -0.59
N ALA A 235 -23.46 17.30 -1.35
CA ALA A 235 -22.61 17.01 -2.52
C ALA A 235 -22.75 18.11 -3.59
N LEU A 236 -23.99 18.49 -3.92
CA LEU A 236 -24.27 19.53 -4.90
C LEU A 236 -23.76 20.90 -4.43
N ALA A 237 -23.90 21.24 -3.15
CA ALA A 237 -23.46 22.53 -2.61
C ALA A 237 -21.94 22.71 -2.67
N VAL A 238 -21.18 21.62 -2.61
CA VAL A 238 -19.73 21.63 -2.78
C VAL A 238 -19.35 21.86 -4.25
N ALA A 239 -20.04 21.20 -5.18
CA ALA A 239 -19.77 21.34 -6.61
C ALA A 239 -20.23 22.68 -7.18
N TYR A 240 -21.38 23.18 -6.73
CA TYR A 240 -22.04 24.41 -7.18
C TYR A 240 -21.99 25.49 -6.10
N LYS A 241 -20.77 25.79 -5.64
CA LYS A 241 -20.55 26.73 -4.52
C LYS A 241 -21.19 28.10 -4.80
N GLY A 242 -22.06 28.52 -3.89
CA GLY A 242 -22.75 29.81 -3.97
C GLY A 242 -24.09 29.77 -4.74
N ARG A 243 -24.48 28.62 -5.29
CA ARG A 243 -25.81 28.43 -5.87
C ARG A 243 -26.83 28.16 -4.78
N GLU A 244 -27.97 28.81 -4.86
CA GLU A 244 -29.09 28.56 -3.96
C GLU A 244 -29.81 27.25 -4.35
N MET A 245 -30.19 26.48 -3.35
CA MET A 245 -30.97 25.25 -3.47
C MET A 245 -31.96 25.19 -2.31
N GLU A 246 -33.09 24.52 -2.53
CA GLU A 246 -34.07 24.28 -1.47
C GLU A 246 -33.47 23.41 -0.34
N SER A 247 -33.90 23.64 0.90
CA SER A 247 -33.41 22.83 2.02
C SER A 247 -34.04 21.44 2.04
N ALA A 248 -33.41 20.50 2.73
CA ALA A 248 -33.95 19.14 2.87
C ALA A 248 -35.34 19.13 3.51
N GLU A 249 -35.65 20.07 4.41
CA GLU A 249 -36.98 20.24 5.00
C GLU A 249 -38.02 20.63 3.95
N VAL A 250 -37.70 21.62 3.11
CA VAL A 250 -38.58 22.05 2.01
C VAL A 250 -38.77 20.91 1.00
N MET A 251 -37.70 20.15 0.70
CA MET A 251 -37.80 18.97 -0.16
C MET A 251 -38.77 17.93 0.41
N MET A 252 -38.62 17.57 1.69
CA MET A 252 -39.53 16.62 2.34
C MET A 252 -40.97 17.15 2.32
N GLU A 253 -41.21 18.39 2.74
CA GLU A 253 -42.56 18.98 2.77
C GLU A 253 -43.22 19.03 1.37
N THR A 254 -42.42 19.24 0.32
CA THR A 254 -42.95 19.39 -1.05
C THR A 254 -43.20 18.03 -1.73
N MET A 255 -42.40 17.01 -1.40
CA MET A 255 -42.42 15.73 -2.11
C MET A 255 -43.15 14.62 -1.35
N ASP A 256 -42.98 14.53 -0.02
CA ASP A 256 -43.59 13.51 0.87
C ASP A 256 -45.09 13.81 1.03
N SER A 257 -45.84 13.45 -0.01
CA SER A 257 -47.24 13.84 -0.19
C SER A 257 -48.17 12.99 0.67
N ASP A 258 -47.74 11.76 0.96
CA ASP A 258 -48.45 10.86 1.87
C ASP A 258 -48.03 11.00 3.35
N HIS A 259 -47.03 11.85 3.63
CA HIS A 259 -46.45 12.10 4.95
C HIS A 259 -45.94 10.82 5.63
N SER A 260 -45.46 9.86 4.84
CA SER A 260 -44.87 8.61 5.33
C SER A 260 -43.48 8.80 5.94
N GLY A 261 -42.89 9.99 5.78
CA GLY A 261 -41.52 10.29 6.21
C GLY A 261 -40.45 9.81 5.23
N ASN A 262 -40.87 9.25 4.09
CA ASN A 262 -40.00 8.78 3.01
C ASN A 262 -40.58 9.23 1.67
N ILE A 263 -39.72 9.49 0.69
CA ILE A 263 -40.16 9.89 -0.66
C ILE A 263 -40.03 8.69 -1.59
N ASP A 264 -41.14 8.22 -2.16
CA ASP A 264 -41.10 7.17 -3.19
C ASP A 264 -40.72 7.73 -4.58
N ILE A 265 -40.58 6.85 -5.58
CA ILE A 265 -40.17 7.27 -6.93
C ILE A 265 -41.20 8.17 -7.62
N ALA A 266 -42.49 7.96 -7.40
CA ALA A 266 -43.56 8.74 -8.02
C ALA A 266 -43.63 10.14 -7.38
N GLU A 267 -43.52 10.20 -6.07
CA GLU A 267 -43.39 11.43 -5.28
C GLU A 267 -42.14 12.21 -5.68
N TRP A 268 -41.00 11.54 -5.84
CA TRP A 268 -39.77 12.18 -6.30
C TRP A 268 -39.90 12.75 -7.71
N VAL A 269 -40.33 11.95 -8.68
CA VAL A 269 -40.41 12.38 -10.09
C VAL A 269 -41.38 13.54 -10.26
N SER A 270 -42.53 13.51 -9.58
CA SER A 270 -43.53 14.59 -9.64
C SER A 270 -43.17 15.80 -8.78
N GLY A 271 -42.47 15.58 -7.66
CA GLY A 271 -42.12 16.60 -6.68
C GLY A 271 -40.85 17.39 -7.02
N VAL A 272 -39.84 16.76 -7.62
CA VAL A 272 -38.60 17.43 -8.05
C VAL A 272 -38.89 18.56 -9.02
N ALA A 273 -39.84 18.40 -9.93
CA ALA A 273 -40.24 19.44 -10.87
C ALA A 273 -40.84 20.69 -10.18
N LYS A 274 -41.31 20.55 -8.93
CA LYS A 274 -41.83 21.66 -8.10
C LYS A 274 -40.72 22.40 -7.35
N LEU A 275 -39.49 21.90 -7.38
CA LEU A 275 -38.30 22.50 -6.77
C LEU A 275 -37.35 23.02 -7.86
N PRO A 276 -37.63 24.22 -8.43
CA PRO A 276 -36.95 24.70 -9.61
C PRO A 276 -35.45 24.92 -9.39
N LEU A 277 -35.01 25.31 -8.18
CA LEU A 277 -33.59 25.57 -7.94
C LEU A 277 -32.80 24.27 -7.94
N LEU A 278 -33.28 23.25 -7.22
CA LEU A 278 -32.70 21.91 -7.23
C LEU A 278 -32.72 21.30 -8.63
N PHE A 279 -33.84 21.37 -9.34
CA PHE A 279 -33.98 20.73 -10.65
C PHE A 279 -32.98 21.27 -11.68
N GLU A 280 -32.76 22.59 -11.71
CA GLU A 280 -31.74 23.21 -12.57
C GLU A 280 -30.32 22.75 -12.21
N VAL A 281 -30.02 22.52 -10.92
CA VAL A 281 -28.73 21.93 -10.49
C VAL A 281 -28.59 20.50 -10.94
N LEU A 282 -29.63 19.67 -10.74
CA LEU A 282 -29.60 18.26 -11.14
C LEU A 282 -29.43 18.10 -12.66
N LYS A 283 -30.06 18.98 -13.45
CA LYS A 283 -29.94 18.98 -14.90
C LYS A 283 -28.54 19.36 -15.37
N GLU A 284 -27.91 20.34 -14.72
CA GLU A 284 -26.53 20.75 -15.03
C GLU A 284 -25.49 19.71 -14.59
N ASP A 285 -25.71 19.01 -13.48
CA ASP A 285 -24.75 18.07 -12.91
C ASP A 285 -24.83 16.66 -13.52
N ILE A 286 -25.85 16.38 -14.33
CA ILE A 286 -26.00 15.05 -14.91
C ILE A 286 -25.00 14.81 -16.01
N ASP A 287 -24.34 13.66 -15.91
CA ASP A 287 -23.54 13.13 -17.00
C ASP A 287 -24.47 12.49 -18.05
N PRO A 288 -24.55 13.01 -19.29
CA PRO A 288 -25.44 12.46 -20.30
C PRO A 288 -25.01 11.06 -20.78
N ASP A 289 -23.73 10.72 -20.68
CA ASP A 289 -23.19 9.42 -21.09
C ASP A 289 -23.47 8.33 -20.03
N TRP A 290 -23.52 8.72 -18.76
CA TRP A 290 -23.60 7.78 -17.63
C TRP A 290 -24.88 7.89 -16.81
N GLY A 291 -25.67 8.96 -16.96
CA GLY A 291 -26.96 9.15 -16.30
C GLY A 291 -26.80 9.15 -14.78
N THR A 292 -25.70 9.73 -14.34
CA THR A 292 -25.33 9.87 -12.94
C THR A 292 -24.90 11.30 -12.73
N LEU A 293 -25.20 11.83 -11.55
CA LEU A 293 -24.65 13.09 -11.07
C LEU A 293 -23.13 13.01 -11.00
N GLN A 294 -22.46 13.97 -11.63
CA GLN A 294 -21.02 14.12 -11.64
C GLN A 294 -20.46 14.49 -10.26
N SER A 295 -21.22 15.25 -9.48
CA SER A 295 -20.82 15.68 -8.12
C SER A 295 -21.09 14.63 -7.05
N TYR A 296 -21.98 13.67 -7.31
CA TYR A 296 -22.43 12.70 -6.31
C TYR A 296 -21.60 11.41 -6.35
N ARG A 297 -20.89 11.13 -5.25
CA ARG A 297 -20.06 9.93 -5.13
C ARG A 297 -20.93 8.68 -4.98
N THR A 298 -20.59 7.65 -5.75
CA THR A 298 -21.15 6.31 -5.61
C THR A 298 -20.70 5.65 -4.29
N LEU A 299 -21.32 4.54 -3.89
CA LEU A 299 -20.90 3.83 -2.68
C LEU A 299 -19.49 3.22 -2.84
N GLU A 300 -19.16 2.80 -4.05
CA GLU A 300 -17.84 2.32 -4.45
C GLU A 300 -16.78 3.41 -4.27
N ASP A 301 -17.11 4.65 -4.68
CA ASP A 301 -16.26 5.82 -4.49
C ASP A 301 -16.10 6.19 -3.01
N GLN A 302 -17.19 6.09 -2.24
CA GLN A 302 -17.16 6.33 -0.79
C GLN A 302 -16.28 5.31 -0.07
N LEU A 303 -16.41 4.03 -0.40
CA LEU A 303 -15.58 2.97 0.15
C LEU A 303 -14.10 3.20 -0.18
N ALA A 304 -13.79 3.47 -1.45
CA ALA A 304 -12.42 3.75 -1.88
C ALA A 304 -11.82 4.96 -1.16
N LYS A 305 -12.60 6.04 -0.97
CA LYS A 305 -12.15 7.19 -0.19
C LYS A 305 -11.98 6.88 1.27
N CYS A 306 -12.91 6.14 1.90
CA CYS A 306 -12.83 5.72 3.29
C CYS A 306 -11.57 4.87 3.53
N MET A 307 -11.24 3.96 2.62
CA MET A 307 -10.01 3.16 2.64
C MET A 307 -8.73 3.99 2.44
N GLY A 308 -8.70 4.88 1.44
CA GLY A 308 -7.55 5.78 1.24
C GLY A 308 -7.31 6.68 2.45
N ASN A 309 -8.40 7.15 3.05
CA ASN A 309 -8.41 7.90 4.30
C ASN A 309 -7.87 7.10 5.50
N LEU A 310 -8.27 5.83 5.62
CA LEU A 310 -7.78 4.91 6.64
C LEU A 310 -6.26 4.72 6.52
N GLU A 311 -5.77 4.56 5.29
CA GLU A 311 -4.34 4.38 5.04
C GLU A 311 -3.53 5.64 5.36
N ARG A 312 -4.07 6.83 5.06
CA ARG A 312 -3.46 8.10 5.48
C ARG A 312 -3.33 8.21 6.99
N LEU A 313 -4.38 7.86 7.73
CA LEU A 313 -4.35 7.88 9.19
C LEU A 313 -3.34 6.88 9.76
N ARG A 314 -3.24 5.68 9.17
CA ARG A 314 -2.23 4.68 9.55
C ARG A 314 -0.81 5.19 9.34
N ARG A 315 -0.53 5.84 8.20
CA ARG A 315 0.77 6.48 7.95
C ARG A 315 1.06 7.57 8.98
N GLU A 316 0.07 8.41 9.30
CA GLU A 316 0.23 9.47 10.29
C GLU A 316 0.57 8.92 11.69
N LEU A 317 0.01 7.77 12.08
CA LEU A 317 0.36 7.06 13.33
C LEU A 317 1.81 6.55 13.37
N LEU A 318 2.46 6.39 12.22
CA LEU A 318 3.86 5.96 12.12
C LEU A 318 4.84 7.13 12.16
N THR A 319 4.36 8.38 12.11
CA THR A 319 5.22 9.56 12.23
C THR A 319 5.83 9.61 13.63
N PRO A 320 7.18 9.70 13.76
CA PRO A 320 7.80 9.93 15.05
C PRO A 320 7.31 11.28 15.62
N ASP A 321 7.20 11.38 16.93
CA ASP A 321 6.81 12.61 17.65
C ASP A 321 5.34 13.06 17.52
N LEU A 322 4.44 12.16 17.13
CA LEU A 322 3.02 12.47 17.14
C LEU A 322 2.51 12.69 18.57
N ALA A 323 1.91 13.86 18.82
CA ALA A 323 1.35 14.19 20.14
C ALA A 323 0.35 13.11 20.64
N PRO A 324 0.39 12.72 21.93
CA PRO A 324 -0.47 11.65 22.46
C PRO A 324 -1.97 11.86 22.18
N GLU A 325 -2.45 13.09 22.34
CA GLU A 325 -3.84 13.46 22.05
C GLU A 325 -4.21 13.28 20.57
N ARG A 326 -3.28 13.63 19.67
CA ARG A 326 -3.46 13.42 18.23
C ARG A 326 -3.47 11.93 17.91
N LYS A 327 -2.60 11.14 18.54
CA LYS A 327 -2.53 9.69 18.39
C LYS A 327 -3.85 9.02 18.78
N GLU A 328 -4.39 9.32 19.96
CA GLU A 328 -5.67 8.77 20.44
C GLU A 328 -6.82 9.14 19.49
N LYS A 329 -6.86 10.40 19.02
CA LYS A 329 -7.86 10.85 18.06
C LYS A 329 -7.77 10.08 16.74
N ILE A 330 -6.57 9.88 16.21
CA ILE A 330 -6.38 9.11 14.99
C ILE A 330 -6.79 7.65 15.20
N GLU A 331 -6.46 7.03 16.33
CA GLU A 331 -6.88 5.65 16.64
C GLU A 331 -8.41 5.51 16.67
N LYS A 332 -9.11 6.50 17.22
CA LYS A 332 -10.58 6.57 17.18
C LYS A 332 -11.11 6.70 15.75
N ASP A 333 -10.55 7.62 14.96
CA ASP A 333 -10.94 7.84 13.56
C ASP A 333 -10.68 6.58 12.71
N VAL A 334 -9.57 5.88 12.95
CA VAL A 334 -9.21 4.61 12.31
C VAL A 334 -10.24 3.53 12.63
N ARG A 335 -10.68 3.44 13.89
CA ARG A 335 -11.72 2.47 14.29
C ARG A 335 -13.05 2.74 13.60
N GLN A 336 -13.52 3.99 13.63
CA GLN A 336 -14.77 4.39 12.98
C GLN A 336 -14.74 4.10 11.46
N ARG A 337 -13.64 4.42 10.79
CA ARG A 337 -13.48 4.17 9.34
C ARG A 337 -13.38 2.67 9.02
N LYS A 338 -12.76 1.86 9.88
CA LYS A 338 -12.78 0.39 9.74
C LYS A 338 -14.20 -0.16 9.82
N ASP A 339 -14.98 0.31 10.79
CA ASP A 339 -16.37 -0.13 10.95
C ASP A 339 -17.22 0.29 9.74
N GLN A 340 -17.02 1.50 9.22
CA GLN A 340 -17.67 1.96 7.99
C GLN A 340 -17.27 1.12 6.76
N CYS A 341 -15.97 0.86 6.56
CA CYS A 341 -15.50 -0.03 5.49
C CYS A 341 -16.11 -1.43 5.62
N LYS A 342 -16.21 -1.96 6.85
CA LYS A 342 -16.83 -3.26 7.12
C LYS A 342 -18.32 -3.27 6.75
N LYS A 343 -19.06 -2.20 7.04
CA LYS A 343 -20.46 -2.04 6.63
C LYS A 343 -20.60 -2.07 5.10
N TYR A 344 -19.77 -1.31 4.36
CA TYR A 344 -19.82 -1.33 2.90
C TYR A 344 -19.46 -2.70 2.31
N LYS A 345 -18.40 -3.35 2.81
CA LYS A 345 -18.01 -4.70 2.36
C LYS A 345 -19.07 -5.75 2.66
N ALA A 346 -19.78 -5.64 3.79
CA ALA A 346 -20.90 -6.53 4.12
C ALA A 346 -22.08 -6.41 3.13
N LYS A 347 -22.19 -5.27 2.44
CA LYS A 347 -23.17 -5.04 1.34
C LYS A 347 -22.65 -5.50 -0.03
N GLY A 348 -21.48 -6.15 -0.11
CA GLY A 348 -20.86 -6.58 -1.36
C GLY A 348 -20.23 -5.46 -2.19
N ILE A 349 -20.04 -4.26 -1.60
CA ILE A 349 -19.50 -3.11 -2.32
C ILE A 349 -17.98 -3.25 -2.47
N ILE A 350 -17.49 -3.07 -3.69
CA ILE A 350 -16.07 -3.08 -4.04
C ILE A 350 -15.60 -1.64 -4.26
N PRO A 351 -14.41 -1.25 -3.76
CA PRO A 351 -13.93 0.12 -3.91
C PRO A 351 -13.70 0.50 -5.39
N SER A 352 -14.09 1.71 -5.75
CA SER A 352 -13.93 2.26 -7.10
C SER A 352 -12.46 2.34 -7.52
N PRO A 353 -12.08 1.78 -8.68
CA PRO A 353 -10.70 1.83 -9.17
C PRO A 353 -10.21 3.27 -9.38
N GLY A 354 -11.09 4.20 -9.75
CA GLY A 354 -10.73 5.61 -9.95
C GLY A 354 -10.07 6.20 -8.70
N TYR A 355 -10.77 6.14 -7.56
CA TYR A 355 -10.24 6.68 -6.31
C TYR A 355 -9.15 5.82 -5.68
N VAL A 356 -9.17 4.48 -5.85
CA VAL A 356 -8.09 3.60 -5.36
C VAL A 356 -6.76 4.01 -5.98
N VAL A 357 -6.72 4.13 -7.31
CA VAL A 357 -5.53 4.54 -8.06
C VAL A 357 -5.04 5.90 -7.58
N PHE A 358 -5.93 6.88 -7.53
CA PHE A 358 -5.58 8.24 -7.16
C PHE A 358 -5.01 8.31 -5.72
N ASN A 359 -5.67 7.66 -4.76
CA ASN A 359 -5.24 7.64 -3.36
C ASN A 359 -3.87 6.97 -3.15
N GLN A 360 -3.54 5.94 -3.94
CA GLN A 360 -2.29 5.20 -3.79
C GLN A 360 -1.10 5.91 -4.45
N ILE A 361 -1.34 6.70 -5.50
CA ILE A 361 -0.29 7.38 -6.26
C ILE A 361 -0.03 8.79 -5.72
N ASP A 362 -1.10 9.53 -5.42
CA ASP A 362 -1.03 10.91 -4.90
C ASP A 362 -0.80 10.91 -3.38
N VAL A 363 0.23 10.18 -2.95
CA VAL A 363 0.64 10.11 -1.54
C VAL A 363 1.00 11.50 -0.99
N MET A 364 1.52 12.37 -1.86
CA MET A 364 1.96 13.72 -1.51
C MET A 364 0.81 14.75 -1.53
N LYS A 365 -0.42 14.36 -1.85
CA LYS A 365 -1.60 15.25 -1.93
C LYS A 365 -1.40 16.44 -2.87
N THR A 366 -0.68 16.21 -3.96
CA THR A 366 -0.54 17.17 -5.05
C THR A 366 -1.87 17.43 -5.75
N ARG A 367 -2.86 16.54 -5.57
CA ARG A 367 -4.19 16.58 -6.21
C ARG A 367 -4.15 16.50 -7.72
N VAL A 368 -3.00 16.13 -8.26
CA VAL A 368 -2.76 15.93 -9.69
C VAL A 368 -1.86 14.71 -9.88
N LEU A 369 -1.99 14.04 -11.01
CA LEU A 369 -1.18 12.92 -11.43
C LEU A 369 -0.40 13.32 -12.67
N SER A 370 0.92 13.35 -12.56
CA SER A 370 1.78 13.59 -13.72
C SER A 370 1.75 12.41 -14.70
N GLN A 371 2.03 12.69 -15.98
CA GLN A 371 2.19 11.67 -17.01
C GLN A 371 3.17 10.55 -16.58
N LYS A 372 4.27 10.89 -15.89
CA LYS A 372 5.24 9.91 -15.39
C LYS A 372 4.64 8.98 -14.32
N GLN A 373 3.81 9.52 -13.44
CA GLN A 373 3.13 8.71 -12.42
C GLN A 373 2.11 7.76 -13.07
N LEU A 374 1.33 8.24 -14.03
CA LEU A 374 0.38 7.42 -14.78
C LEU A 374 1.08 6.35 -15.61
N GLN A 375 2.19 6.68 -16.30
CA GLN A 375 2.99 5.73 -17.07
C GLN A 375 3.48 4.59 -16.18
N ARG A 376 3.86 4.90 -14.93
CA ARG A 376 4.31 3.89 -13.96
C ARG A 376 3.20 2.89 -13.63
N VAL A 377 1.95 3.34 -13.50
CA VAL A 377 0.79 2.48 -13.25
C VAL A 377 0.55 1.58 -14.45
N VAL A 378 0.44 2.17 -15.63
CA VAL A 378 0.17 1.43 -16.89
C VAL A 378 1.25 0.39 -17.14
N THR A 379 2.53 0.74 -16.91
CA THR A 379 3.66 -0.20 -17.04
C THR A 379 3.60 -1.34 -16.02
N ALA A 380 3.19 -1.05 -14.78
CA ALA A 380 3.03 -2.08 -13.75
C ALA A 380 1.89 -3.05 -14.10
N LEU A 381 0.75 -2.53 -14.57
CA LEU A 381 -0.39 -3.34 -15.03
C LEU A 381 0.00 -4.20 -16.23
N ALA A 382 0.64 -3.62 -17.25
CA ALA A 382 1.08 -4.35 -18.44
C ALA A 382 2.06 -5.49 -18.12
N ALA A 383 2.91 -5.32 -17.09
CA ALA A 383 3.84 -6.36 -16.67
C ALA A 383 3.14 -7.58 -16.03
N ILE A 384 1.99 -7.37 -15.39
CA ILE A 384 1.22 -8.41 -14.69
C ILE A 384 0.14 -9.02 -15.58
N TYR A 385 -0.51 -8.19 -16.39
CA TYR A 385 -1.60 -8.57 -17.28
C TYR A 385 -1.16 -8.57 -18.74
N LYS A 386 -0.14 -9.38 -19.03
CA LYS A 386 0.55 -9.41 -20.35
C LYS A 386 -0.36 -9.76 -21.52
N ASP A 387 -1.42 -10.53 -21.24
CA ASP A 387 -2.37 -11.00 -22.25
C ASP A 387 -3.53 -10.01 -22.48
N ASP A 388 -3.69 -9.01 -21.61
CA ASP A 388 -4.72 -7.99 -21.74
C ASP A 388 -4.17 -6.75 -22.45
N GLU A 389 -4.89 -6.29 -23.47
CA GLU A 389 -4.54 -5.06 -24.18
C GLU A 389 -4.91 -3.83 -23.33
N ILE A 390 -3.97 -2.90 -23.16
CA ILE A 390 -4.20 -1.60 -22.51
C ILE A 390 -4.14 -0.50 -23.57
N GLU A 391 -4.97 0.54 -23.45
CA GLU A 391 -4.85 1.70 -24.31
C GLU A 391 -3.42 2.28 -24.30
N PRO A 392 -2.88 2.73 -25.45
CA PRO A 392 -1.57 3.36 -25.49
C PRO A 392 -1.57 4.65 -24.65
N MET A 393 -0.41 4.99 -24.09
CA MET A 393 -0.28 6.09 -23.15
C MET A 393 -0.80 7.43 -23.71
N ASP A 394 -0.53 7.72 -24.98
CA ASP A 394 -0.98 8.97 -25.62
C ASP A 394 -2.50 9.07 -25.61
N LYS A 395 -3.20 7.98 -25.95
CA LYS A 395 -4.66 7.91 -25.86
C LYS A 395 -5.16 8.04 -24.42
N ILE A 396 -4.45 7.47 -23.45
CA ILE A 396 -4.80 7.60 -22.03
C ILE A 396 -4.74 9.07 -21.64
N MET A 397 -3.64 9.77 -21.97
CA MET A 397 -3.49 11.19 -21.65
C MET A 397 -4.50 12.06 -22.39
N ASP A 398 -4.72 11.84 -23.69
CA ASP A 398 -5.71 12.61 -24.49
C ASP A 398 -7.13 12.55 -23.92
N VAL A 399 -7.48 11.43 -23.29
CA VAL A 399 -8.81 11.23 -22.68
C VAL A 399 -8.84 11.74 -21.24
N MET A 400 -7.73 11.61 -20.50
CA MET A 400 -7.67 11.94 -19.09
C MET A 400 -7.47 13.44 -18.85
N ASP A 401 -6.48 14.05 -19.51
CA ASP A 401 -6.09 15.45 -19.42
C ASP A 401 -6.99 16.30 -20.32
N ALA A 402 -8.23 16.52 -19.86
CA ALA A 402 -9.27 17.14 -20.65
C ALA A 402 -9.02 18.65 -20.81
N ASP A 403 -8.39 19.29 -19.82
CA ASP A 403 -8.02 20.69 -19.86
C ASP A 403 -6.66 20.97 -20.54
N ARG A 404 -5.90 19.90 -20.88
CA ARG A 404 -4.58 19.95 -21.51
C ARG A 404 -3.54 20.67 -20.67
N SER A 405 -3.65 20.57 -19.35
CA SER A 405 -2.67 21.13 -18.41
C SER A 405 -1.36 20.34 -18.38
N GLY A 406 -1.36 19.10 -18.87
CA GLY A 406 -0.22 18.16 -18.85
C GLY A 406 -0.18 17.27 -17.60
N ASP A 407 -1.03 17.56 -16.62
CA ASP A 407 -1.26 16.75 -15.43
C ASP A 407 -2.75 16.35 -15.38
N VAL A 408 -3.09 15.29 -14.64
CA VAL A 408 -4.48 14.81 -14.53
C VAL A 408 -4.99 14.97 -13.11
N ASP A 409 -6.02 15.79 -12.90
CA ASP A 409 -6.59 15.99 -11.57
C ASP A 409 -7.50 14.84 -11.11
N GLU A 410 -7.95 14.89 -9.84
CA GLU A 410 -8.83 13.86 -9.25
C GLU A 410 -10.18 13.74 -9.98
N LYS A 411 -10.73 14.85 -10.46
CA LYS A 411 -12.04 14.91 -11.14
C LYS A 411 -11.91 14.35 -12.54
N GLU A 412 -10.93 14.83 -13.30
CA GLU A 412 -10.58 14.35 -14.63
C GLU A 412 -10.34 12.84 -14.63
N TRP A 413 -9.51 12.35 -13.70
CA TRP A 413 -9.23 10.92 -13.59
C TRP A 413 -10.49 10.09 -13.37
N VAL A 414 -11.31 10.45 -12.37
CA VAL A 414 -12.48 9.64 -11.99
C VAL A 414 -13.56 9.69 -13.07
N GLN A 415 -13.79 10.85 -13.69
CA GLN A 415 -14.83 11.02 -14.72
C GLN A 415 -14.41 10.38 -16.05
N ASN A 416 -13.15 10.55 -16.47
CA ASN A 416 -12.69 10.10 -17.77
C ASN A 416 -12.23 8.64 -17.78
N LEU A 417 -11.96 8.01 -16.63
CA LEU A 417 -11.53 6.61 -16.59
C LEU A 417 -12.52 5.63 -17.25
N LYS A 418 -13.83 5.89 -17.13
CA LYS A 418 -14.85 5.04 -17.78
C LYS A 418 -14.80 5.12 -19.31
N LYS A 419 -14.21 6.17 -19.89
CA LYS A 419 -13.99 6.35 -21.34
C LYS A 419 -12.80 5.52 -21.86
N LEU A 420 -12.01 4.91 -20.97
CA LEU A 420 -10.91 3.99 -21.27
C LEU A 420 -11.28 2.56 -20.83
N PRO A 421 -12.13 1.86 -21.60
CA PRO A 421 -12.73 0.61 -21.15
C PRO A 421 -11.71 -0.51 -20.89
N LYS A 422 -10.57 -0.55 -21.59
CA LYS A 422 -9.58 -1.62 -21.37
C LYS A 422 -8.82 -1.37 -20.06
N LEU A 423 -8.32 -0.15 -19.86
CA LEU A 423 -7.68 0.26 -18.62
C LEU A 423 -8.62 0.12 -17.42
N PHE A 424 -9.87 0.58 -17.54
CA PHE A 424 -10.87 0.46 -16.47
C PHE A 424 -11.14 -1.00 -16.09
N LYS A 425 -11.28 -1.90 -17.09
CA LYS A 425 -11.49 -3.33 -16.84
C LYS A 425 -10.33 -3.93 -16.04
N ILE A 426 -9.09 -3.64 -16.44
CA ILE A 426 -7.90 -4.19 -15.78
C ILE A 426 -7.76 -3.63 -14.37
N LEU A 427 -7.90 -2.32 -14.19
CA LEU A 427 -7.88 -1.70 -12.86
C LEU A 427 -8.96 -2.29 -11.96
N SER A 428 -10.18 -2.50 -12.47
CA SER A 428 -11.25 -3.13 -11.70
C SER A 428 -10.90 -4.54 -11.21
N ARG A 429 -10.11 -5.30 -11.98
CA ARG A 429 -9.61 -6.64 -11.60
C ARG A 429 -8.40 -6.56 -10.65
N ASP A 430 -7.62 -5.50 -10.72
CA ASP A 430 -6.39 -5.32 -9.93
C ASP A 430 -6.65 -4.68 -8.55
N VAL A 431 -7.81 -4.09 -8.33
CA VAL A 431 -8.22 -3.56 -7.02
C VAL A 431 -8.39 -4.71 -6.02
N ASP A 432 -7.67 -4.62 -4.91
CA ASP A 432 -7.88 -5.45 -3.73
C ASP A 432 -9.13 -4.98 -2.97
N PRO A 433 -10.21 -5.79 -2.90
CA PRO A 433 -11.45 -5.39 -2.24
C PRO A 433 -11.30 -5.22 -0.72
N ASP A 434 -10.33 -5.89 -0.10
CA ASP A 434 -10.15 -5.85 1.34
C ASP A 434 -9.39 -4.61 1.80
N TRP A 435 -8.46 -4.15 0.98
CA TRP A 435 -7.52 -3.07 1.32
C TRP A 435 -7.75 -1.78 0.54
N GLY A 436 -8.50 -1.81 -0.57
CA GLY A 436 -8.70 -0.64 -1.42
C GLY A 436 -7.41 -0.14 -2.04
N THR A 437 -6.56 -1.06 -2.49
CA THR A 437 -5.27 -0.79 -3.13
C THR A 437 -5.14 -1.59 -4.40
N LEU A 438 -4.40 -1.09 -5.39
CA LEU A 438 -3.94 -1.87 -6.52
C LEU A 438 -2.94 -2.94 -6.05
N VAL A 439 -3.21 -4.18 -6.44
CA VAL A 439 -2.36 -5.34 -6.14
C VAL A 439 -1.06 -5.29 -6.94
N SER A 440 -1.13 -4.83 -8.19
CA SER A 440 0.03 -4.73 -9.10
C SER A 440 1.00 -3.60 -8.73
N TYR A 441 0.54 -2.60 -7.99
CA TYR A 441 1.24 -1.34 -7.84
C TYR A 441 2.06 -1.29 -6.56
N ARG A 442 3.39 -1.18 -6.72
CA ARG A 442 4.31 -0.94 -5.60
C ARG A 442 4.22 0.51 -5.12
N THR A 443 3.96 0.66 -3.82
CA THR A 443 3.93 1.98 -3.17
C THR A 443 5.33 2.59 -3.08
N TYR A 444 5.45 3.85 -2.65
CA TYR A 444 6.77 4.46 -2.46
C TYR A 444 7.58 3.77 -1.36
N GLU A 445 6.92 3.27 -0.31
CA GLU A 445 7.52 2.46 0.75
C GLU A 445 8.12 1.16 0.18
N ASP A 446 7.39 0.47 -0.70
CA ASP A 446 7.86 -0.74 -1.38
C ASP A 446 9.03 -0.45 -2.31
N GLN A 447 8.97 0.67 -3.03
CA GLN A 447 10.04 1.12 -3.93
C GLN A 447 11.31 1.49 -3.15
N LEU A 448 11.16 2.16 -2.01
CA LEU A 448 12.27 2.49 -1.12
C LEU A 448 12.94 1.22 -0.58
N ALA A 449 12.16 0.27 -0.05
CA ALA A 449 12.66 -1.02 0.41
C ALA A 449 13.39 -1.78 -0.71
N LYS A 450 12.82 -1.82 -1.92
CA LYS A 450 13.47 -2.45 -3.08
C LYS A 450 14.74 -1.73 -3.50
N CYS A 451 14.78 -0.40 -3.43
CA CYS A 451 15.97 0.40 -3.74
C CYS A 451 17.09 0.11 -2.74
N MET A 452 16.77 0.08 -1.44
CA MET A 452 17.69 -0.28 -0.36
C MET A 452 18.21 -1.71 -0.49
N GLY A 453 17.34 -2.68 -0.76
CA GLY A 453 17.75 -4.06 -1.03
C GLY A 453 18.67 -4.18 -2.26
N ASN A 454 18.48 -3.36 -3.29
CA ASN A 454 19.41 -3.30 -4.43
C ASN A 454 20.75 -2.67 -4.07
N LEU A 455 20.77 -1.61 -3.24
CA LEU A 455 22.00 -1.02 -2.74
C LEU A 455 22.84 -2.04 -1.98
N GLU A 456 22.20 -2.83 -1.13
CA GLU A 456 22.88 -3.86 -0.36
C GLU A 456 23.45 -4.97 -1.25
N ARG A 457 22.72 -5.38 -2.28
CA ARG A 457 23.24 -6.32 -3.29
C ARG A 457 24.47 -5.78 -4.02
N MET A 458 24.43 -4.52 -4.44
CA MET A 458 25.56 -3.89 -5.13
C MET A 458 26.78 -3.74 -4.22
N ARG A 459 26.58 -3.47 -2.92
CA ARG A 459 27.68 -3.50 -1.93
C ARG A 459 28.35 -4.86 -1.86
N ARG A 460 27.57 -5.94 -1.83
CA ARG A 460 28.12 -7.31 -1.82
C ARG A 460 28.87 -7.63 -3.10
N GLU A 461 28.34 -7.19 -4.25
CA GLU A 461 29.00 -7.37 -5.54
C GLU A 461 30.35 -6.63 -5.58
N LEU A 462 30.44 -5.42 -5.02
CA LEU A 462 31.70 -4.67 -4.88
C LEU A 462 32.76 -5.35 -4.00
N LEU A 463 32.35 -6.23 -3.09
CA LEU A 463 33.27 -7.01 -2.24
C LEU A 463 33.75 -8.31 -2.92
N THR A 464 33.28 -8.60 -4.14
CA THR A 464 33.70 -9.79 -4.86
C THR A 464 35.10 -9.56 -5.46
N PRO A 465 36.08 -10.45 -5.21
CA PRO A 465 37.47 -10.21 -5.58
C PRO A 465 37.73 -10.09 -7.09
N ASP A 466 36.92 -10.77 -7.92
CA ASP A 466 37.14 -10.87 -9.37
C ASP A 466 36.34 -9.82 -10.19
N LEU A 467 35.99 -8.69 -9.57
CA LEU A 467 35.18 -7.67 -10.23
C LEU A 467 36.00 -6.81 -11.20
N THR A 468 35.55 -6.70 -12.46
CA THR A 468 36.24 -5.86 -13.45
C THR A 468 36.16 -4.37 -13.09
N PRO A 469 37.17 -3.56 -13.44
CA PRO A 469 37.15 -2.11 -13.18
C PRO A 469 35.92 -1.40 -13.77
N GLU A 470 35.54 -1.76 -15.00
CA GLU A 470 34.34 -1.22 -15.67
C GLU A 470 33.05 -1.56 -14.92
N ARG A 471 32.93 -2.80 -14.42
CA ARG A 471 31.77 -3.22 -13.63
C ARG A 471 31.73 -2.49 -12.30
N LYS A 472 32.88 -2.30 -11.66
CA LYS A 472 33.03 -1.54 -10.41
C LYS A 472 32.55 -0.11 -10.58
N GLU A 473 33.03 0.61 -11.60
CA GLU A 473 32.61 1.99 -11.88
C GLU A 473 31.09 2.08 -12.15
N LYS A 474 30.55 1.14 -12.93
CA LYS A 474 29.10 1.07 -13.18
C LYS A 474 28.30 0.87 -11.89
N LEU A 475 28.74 -0.04 -11.02
CA LEU A 475 28.09 -0.26 -9.72
C LEU A 475 28.14 0.97 -8.83
N GLU A 476 29.29 1.66 -8.76
CA GLU A 476 29.44 2.88 -7.98
C GLU A 476 28.50 4.00 -8.47
N LYS A 477 28.37 4.16 -9.80
CA LYS A 477 27.43 5.10 -10.41
C LYS A 477 25.97 4.75 -10.09
N ASP A 478 25.58 3.49 -10.29
CA ASP A 478 24.22 3.01 -10.00
C ASP A 478 23.89 3.15 -8.49
N MET A 479 24.86 2.88 -7.63
CA MET A 479 24.73 3.07 -6.18
C MET A 479 24.52 4.53 -5.80
N ARG A 480 25.25 5.47 -6.42
CA ARG A 480 25.07 6.91 -6.17
C ARG A 480 23.65 7.36 -6.52
N GLN A 481 23.18 7.03 -7.73
CA GLN A 481 21.82 7.36 -8.16
C GLN A 481 20.75 6.83 -7.20
N ARG A 482 20.90 5.57 -6.75
CA ARG A 482 19.96 4.96 -5.81
C ARG A 482 20.04 5.55 -4.41
N LYS A 483 21.22 5.91 -3.92
CA LYS A 483 21.39 6.63 -2.64
C LYS A 483 20.65 7.97 -2.69
N ASP A 484 20.79 8.72 -3.80
CA ASP A 484 20.09 9.99 -4.00
C ASP A 484 18.57 9.80 -4.03
N MET A 485 18.07 8.76 -4.70
CA MET A 485 16.64 8.38 -4.66
C MET A 485 16.16 8.05 -3.25
N CYS A 486 16.90 7.22 -2.51
CA CYS A 486 16.56 6.87 -1.13
C CYS A 486 16.57 8.10 -0.21
N LYS A 487 17.52 9.02 -0.40
CA LYS A 487 17.61 10.29 0.33
C LYS A 487 16.39 11.16 0.02
N ALA A 488 16.02 11.29 -1.25
CA ALA A 488 14.85 12.08 -1.67
C ALA A 488 13.53 11.51 -1.12
N TRP A 489 13.37 10.19 -1.03
CA TRP A 489 12.18 9.58 -0.43
C TRP A 489 12.13 9.73 1.08
N ARG A 490 13.24 9.51 1.79
CA ARG A 490 13.31 9.71 3.24
C ARG A 490 13.07 11.18 3.63
N ALA A 491 13.56 12.13 2.84
CA ALA A 491 13.28 13.56 3.03
C ALA A 491 11.77 13.90 2.93
N LYS A 492 10.97 13.02 2.32
CA LYS A 492 9.50 13.14 2.26
C LYS A 492 8.79 12.36 3.37
N GLY A 493 9.53 11.83 4.36
CA GLY A 493 8.99 11.02 5.44
C GLY A 493 8.61 9.58 5.04
N ILE A 494 9.04 9.11 3.87
CA ILE A 494 8.75 7.74 3.41
C ILE A 494 9.71 6.77 4.12
N VAL A 495 9.15 5.76 4.77
CA VAL A 495 9.87 4.65 5.41
C VAL A 495 9.79 3.38 4.55
N PRO A 496 10.81 2.52 4.56
CA PRO A 496 10.81 1.31 3.74
C PRO A 496 9.75 0.30 4.22
N SER A 497 9.04 -0.30 3.27
CA SER A 497 8.01 -1.30 3.53
C SER A 497 8.60 -2.55 4.21
N PRO A 498 8.10 -2.95 5.41
CA PRO A 498 8.62 -4.12 6.13
C PRO A 498 8.49 -5.40 5.31
N ALA A 499 7.43 -5.53 4.51
CA ALA A 499 7.21 -6.70 3.67
C ALA A 499 8.40 -6.96 2.72
N TYR A 500 8.82 -5.91 2.00
CA TYR A 500 9.92 -6.02 1.05
C TYR A 500 11.30 -6.01 1.74
N VAL A 501 11.45 -5.36 2.89
CA VAL A 501 12.71 -5.42 3.66
C VAL A 501 13.03 -6.85 4.07
N VAL A 502 12.05 -7.55 4.66
CA VAL A 502 12.17 -8.96 5.04
C VAL A 502 12.59 -9.79 3.84
N PHE A 503 11.84 -9.68 2.75
CA PHE A 503 12.06 -10.51 1.57
C PHE A 503 13.46 -10.28 0.97
N ASN A 504 13.89 -9.01 0.85
CA ASN A 504 15.21 -8.66 0.33
C ASN A 504 16.37 -9.16 1.21
N GLN A 505 16.18 -9.23 2.53
CA GLN A 505 17.22 -9.65 3.47
C GLN A 505 17.30 -11.16 3.65
N ILE A 506 16.17 -11.86 3.60
CA ILE A 506 16.10 -13.32 3.80
C ILE A 506 16.35 -14.08 2.50
N ASP A 507 15.75 -13.64 1.39
CA ASP A 507 15.91 -14.24 0.06
C ASP A 507 17.17 -13.72 -0.65
N VAL A 508 18.33 -13.96 -0.01
CA VAL A 508 19.64 -13.60 -0.57
C VAL A 508 19.90 -14.29 -1.91
N MET A 509 19.37 -15.50 -2.09
CA MET A 509 19.61 -16.35 -3.27
C MET A 509 18.63 -16.07 -4.42
N LYS A 510 17.67 -15.16 -4.25
CA LYS A 510 16.61 -14.84 -5.22
C LYS A 510 15.78 -16.07 -5.63
N THR A 511 15.53 -16.97 -4.69
CA THR A 511 14.61 -18.10 -4.92
C THR A 511 13.19 -17.61 -5.13
N ARG A 512 12.90 -16.35 -4.75
CA ARG A 512 11.55 -15.76 -4.73
C ARG A 512 10.58 -16.53 -3.85
N LYS A 513 11.13 -17.23 -2.86
CA LYS A 513 10.41 -18.09 -1.93
C LYS A 513 11.05 -18.05 -0.54
N LEU A 514 10.22 -18.05 0.49
CA LEU A 514 10.59 -18.19 1.89
C LEU A 514 10.12 -19.56 2.39
N SER A 515 11.08 -20.38 2.79
CA SER A 515 10.75 -21.66 3.45
C SER A 515 10.25 -21.43 4.88
N GLN A 516 9.48 -22.38 5.40
CA GLN A 516 9.03 -22.40 6.81
C GLN A 516 10.19 -22.17 7.79
N LYS A 517 11.35 -22.81 7.59
CA LYS A 517 12.53 -22.66 8.47
C LYS A 517 13.07 -21.22 8.48
N GLN A 518 13.04 -20.53 7.33
CA GLN A 518 13.48 -19.14 7.25
C GLN A 518 12.53 -18.21 8.00
N LEU A 519 11.22 -18.49 7.90
CA LEU A 519 10.19 -17.75 8.63
C LEU A 519 10.25 -18.02 10.14
N GLU A 520 10.45 -19.26 10.58
CA GLU A 520 10.69 -19.62 11.99
C GLU A 520 11.87 -18.87 12.57
N ARG A 521 12.96 -18.78 11.82
CA ARG A 521 14.13 -18.01 12.24
C ARG A 521 13.81 -16.52 12.41
N LEU A 522 13.05 -15.95 11.49
CA LEU A 522 12.63 -14.54 11.54
C LEU A 522 11.75 -14.28 12.77
N VAL A 523 10.70 -15.08 12.97
CA VAL A 523 9.79 -14.91 14.11
C VAL A 523 10.54 -15.09 15.41
N LYS A 524 11.45 -16.08 15.50
CA LYS A 524 12.29 -16.27 16.68
C LYS A 524 13.18 -15.06 16.99
N SER A 525 13.82 -14.46 15.98
CA SER A 525 14.65 -13.28 16.19
C SER A 525 13.83 -12.07 16.67
N LEU A 526 12.63 -11.89 16.11
CA LEU A 526 11.71 -10.83 16.55
C LEU A 526 11.26 -11.05 18.00
N VAL A 527 10.87 -12.26 18.38
CA VAL A 527 10.47 -12.56 19.76
C VAL A 527 11.61 -12.34 20.75
N GLU A 528 12.85 -12.64 20.36
CA GLU A 528 14.03 -12.44 21.23
C GLU A 528 14.32 -10.96 21.48
N VAL A 529 14.17 -10.10 20.47
CA VAL A 529 14.41 -8.65 20.57
C VAL A 529 13.21 -7.94 21.19
N TYR A 530 12.00 -8.32 20.81
CA TYR A 530 10.75 -7.71 21.24
C TYR A 530 9.97 -8.61 22.20
N LYS A 531 10.62 -9.06 23.29
CA LYS A 531 10.06 -10.00 24.27
C LYS A 531 8.68 -9.62 24.82
N SER A 532 8.34 -8.33 24.82
CA SER A 532 7.07 -7.80 25.31
C SER A 532 5.98 -7.68 24.24
N LYS A 533 6.31 -7.84 22.95
CA LYS A 533 5.34 -7.74 21.86
C LYS A 533 4.80 -9.13 21.54
N GLU A 534 3.48 -9.24 21.60
CA GLU A 534 2.79 -10.42 21.11
C GLU A 534 2.91 -10.49 19.58
N ILE A 535 3.21 -11.68 19.06
CA ILE A 535 3.24 -12.01 17.63
C ILE A 535 2.30 -13.20 17.43
N GLU A 536 1.62 -13.28 16.27
CA GLU A 536 0.76 -14.43 15.99
C GLU A 536 1.52 -15.77 16.11
N PRO A 537 0.85 -16.85 16.57
CA PRO A 537 1.48 -18.16 16.62
C PRO A 537 1.86 -18.64 15.22
N MET A 538 2.94 -19.42 15.13
CA MET A 538 3.52 -19.81 13.84
C MET A 538 2.54 -20.51 12.91
N ASP A 539 1.69 -21.40 13.44
CA ASP A 539 0.70 -22.11 12.64
C ASP A 539 -0.29 -21.16 11.96
N LYS A 540 -0.68 -20.07 12.65
CA LYS A 540 -1.53 -19.02 12.08
C LYS A 540 -0.77 -18.21 11.03
N ILE A 541 0.50 -17.90 11.28
CA ILE A 541 1.33 -17.18 10.31
C ILE A 541 1.44 -18.00 9.03
N MET A 542 1.82 -19.28 9.12
CA MET A 542 1.93 -20.17 7.97
C MET A 542 0.60 -20.33 7.24
N ALA A 543 -0.50 -20.59 7.95
CA ALA A 543 -1.82 -20.78 7.32
C ALA A 543 -2.32 -19.53 6.57
N VAL A 544 -1.89 -18.33 6.98
CA VAL A 544 -2.24 -17.08 6.31
C VAL A 544 -1.28 -16.75 5.17
N MET A 545 0.02 -17.04 5.34
CA MET A 545 1.05 -16.68 4.39
C MET A 545 1.15 -17.66 3.22
N ASP A 546 1.10 -18.98 3.47
CA ASP A 546 1.18 -20.06 2.48
C ASP A 546 -0.24 -20.40 1.99
N SER A 547 -0.80 -19.50 1.19
CA SER A 547 -2.21 -19.55 0.79
C SER A 547 -2.49 -20.66 -0.21
N ASP A 548 -1.50 -21.02 -1.03
CA ASP A 548 -1.56 -22.13 -1.97
C ASP A 548 -1.16 -23.48 -1.35
N ARG A 549 -0.70 -23.49 -0.09
CA ARG A 549 -0.25 -24.67 0.66
C ARG A 549 0.88 -25.42 -0.04
N SER A 550 1.72 -24.70 -0.78
CA SER A 550 2.89 -25.27 -1.44
C SER A 550 4.02 -25.61 -0.47
N GLY A 551 3.96 -25.11 0.77
CA GLY A 551 4.98 -25.26 1.81
C GLY A 551 6.09 -24.20 1.76
N ASP A 552 6.09 -23.38 0.71
CA ASP A 552 6.98 -22.22 0.53
C ASP A 552 6.13 -20.98 0.30
N ILE A 553 6.50 -19.86 0.91
CA ILE A 553 5.77 -18.59 0.76
C ILE A 553 6.45 -17.76 -0.33
N ASP A 554 5.75 -17.46 -1.42
CA ASP A 554 6.31 -16.61 -2.47
C ASP A 554 6.27 -15.09 -2.12
N GLU A 555 6.95 -14.26 -2.92
CA GLU A 555 7.00 -12.80 -2.70
C GLU A 555 5.61 -12.15 -2.73
N LYS A 556 4.71 -12.62 -3.61
CA LYS A 556 3.36 -12.08 -3.78
C LYS A 556 2.50 -12.43 -2.57
N GLU A 557 2.51 -13.70 -2.18
CA GLU A 557 1.82 -14.19 -0.99
C GLU A 557 2.30 -13.45 0.27
N TRP A 558 3.61 -13.33 0.47
CA TRP A 558 4.18 -12.61 1.59
C TRP A 558 3.69 -11.16 1.67
N VAL A 559 3.80 -10.40 0.58
CA VAL A 559 3.45 -8.98 0.56
C VAL A 559 1.94 -8.76 0.75
N GLN A 560 1.11 -9.60 0.15
CA GLN A 560 -0.35 -9.49 0.22
C GLN A 560 -0.89 -9.95 1.57
N ASN A 561 -0.39 -11.07 2.09
CA ASN A 561 -0.92 -11.70 3.29
C ASN A 561 -0.34 -11.12 4.57
N LEU A 562 0.82 -10.45 4.55
CA LEU A 562 1.39 -9.83 5.77
C LEU A 562 0.43 -8.84 6.44
N LYS A 563 -0.35 -8.09 5.67
CA LYS A 563 -1.33 -7.15 6.23
C LYS A 563 -2.47 -7.84 7.01
N LYS A 564 -2.71 -9.13 6.74
CA LYS A 564 -3.68 -9.98 7.47
C LYS A 564 -3.13 -10.46 8.82
N LEU A 565 -1.84 -10.23 9.11
CA LEU A 565 -1.15 -10.56 10.36
C LEU A 565 -0.70 -9.26 11.05
N PRO A 566 -1.64 -8.52 11.68
CA PRO A 566 -1.36 -7.19 12.19
C PRO A 566 -0.27 -7.14 13.26
N LEU A 567 -0.11 -8.18 14.10
CA LEU A 567 0.90 -8.19 15.15
C LEU A 567 2.30 -8.39 14.56
N LEU A 568 2.45 -9.37 13.67
CA LEU A 568 3.68 -9.59 12.92
C LEU A 568 4.06 -8.36 12.08
N HIS A 569 3.10 -7.76 11.37
CA HIS A 569 3.35 -6.55 10.59
C HIS A 569 3.83 -5.39 11.48
N ALA A 570 3.22 -5.18 12.65
CA ALA A 570 3.63 -4.14 13.59
C ALA A 570 5.02 -4.41 14.21
N ALA A 571 5.32 -5.68 14.53
CA ALA A 571 6.63 -6.08 15.02
C ALA A 571 7.72 -5.82 13.97
N LEU A 572 7.47 -6.23 12.73
CA LEU A 572 8.38 -5.98 11.60
C LEU A 572 8.55 -4.50 11.31
N ALA A 573 7.47 -3.71 11.28
CA ALA A 573 7.55 -2.27 11.04
C ALA A 573 8.43 -1.56 12.08
N ALA A 574 8.40 -2.01 13.34
CA ALA A 574 9.26 -1.49 14.40
C ALA A 574 10.70 -2.00 14.36
N ASP A 575 10.95 -3.13 13.67
CA ASP A 575 12.26 -3.75 13.50
C ASP A 575 13.00 -3.28 12.26
N VAL A 576 12.31 -2.61 11.34
CA VAL A 576 12.92 -2.03 10.15
C VAL A 576 13.77 -0.82 10.53
N ASP A 577 15.05 -0.88 10.20
CA ASP A 577 15.95 0.26 10.20
C ASP A 577 15.58 1.19 9.02
N PRO A 578 15.13 2.43 9.28
CA PRO A 578 14.70 3.35 8.23
C PRO A 578 15.86 3.87 7.37
N ASP A 579 17.10 3.84 7.87
CA ASP A 579 18.26 4.35 7.15
C ASP A 579 18.88 3.29 6.23
N TRP A 580 18.80 2.03 6.63
CA TRP A 580 19.45 0.92 5.93
C TRP A 580 18.47 0.01 5.19
N GLY A 581 17.18 0.03 5.52
CA GLY A 581 16.19 -0.86 4.94
C GLY A 581 16.49 -2.32 5.26
N THR A 582 16.95 -2.59 6.49
CA THR A 582 17.23 -3.92 7.03
C THR A 582 16.54 -4.10 8.37
N LEU A 583 16.21 -5.32 8.73
CA LEU A 583 15.74 -5.70 10.06
C LEU A 583 16.88 -5.63 11.07
N LEU A 584 16.64 -4.98 12.20
CA LEU A 584 17.58 -4.84 13.32
C LEU A 584 17.79 -6.16 14.05
N SER A 585 16.70 -6.92 14.26
CA SER A 585 16.73 -8.21 14.95
C SER A 585 17.35 -9.34 14.13
N TYR A 586 17.30 -9.24 12.80
CA TYR A 586 17.60 -10.36 11.92
C TYR A 586 19.06 -10.38 11.47
N ARG A 587 19.79 -11.43 11.86
CA ARG A 587 21.18 -11.62 11.41
C ARG A 587 21.25 -12.07 9.96
N THR A 588 22.11 -11.41 9.19
CA THR A 588 22.39 -11.81 7.81
C THR A 588 23.16 -13.14 7.77
N LYS A 589 23.25 -13.79 6.60
CA LYS A 589 24.00 -15.05 6.51
C LYS A 589 25.50 -14.84 6.71
N GLU A 590 25.99 -13.67 6.31
CA GLU A 590 27.36 -13.19 6.53
C GLU A 590 27.65 -13.03 8.03
N GLU A 591 26.72 -12.45 8.79
CA GLU A 591 26.84 -12.32 10.25
C GLU A 591 26.71 -13.67 10.96
N LEU A 592 25.86 -14.58 10.46
CA LEU A 592 25.76 -15.94 11.00
C LEU A 592 27.05 -16.73 10.79
N LEU A 593 27.65 -16.63 9.60
CA LEU A 593 28.95 -17.26 9.32
C LEU A 593 30.05 -16.70 10.22
N ALA A 594 30.12 -15.37 10.38
CA ALA A 594 31.08 -14.73 11.27
C ALA A 594 30.92 -15.19 12.73
N LYS A 595 29.69 -15.30 13.25
CA LYS A 595 29.44 -15.86 14.59
C LYS A 595 29.79 -17.35 14.67
N CYS A 596 29.56 -18.11 13.61
CA CYS A 596 29.97 -19.51 13.53
C CYS A 596 31.49 -19.64 13.69
N PHE A 597 32.27 -18.83 12.96
CA PHE A 597 33.73 -18.78 13.12
C PHE A 597 34.17 -18.33 14.51
N GLY A 598 33.54 -17.30 15.08
CA GLY A 598 33.82 -16.89 16.47
C GLY A 598 33.55 -17.99 17.50
N ASN A 599 32.51 -18.82 17.29
CA ASN A 599 32.24 -20.00 18.12
C ASN A 599 33.31 -21.08 17.93
N ILE A 600 33.70 -21.38 16.67
CA ILE A 600 34.75 -22.35 16.34
C ILE A 600 36.04 -21.98 17.08
N THR A 601 36.51 -20.73 16.94
CA THR A 601 37.74 -20.26 17.61
C THR A 601 37.67 -20.39 19.13
N ARG A 602 36.53 -20.05 19.75
CA ARG A 602 36.34 -20.19 21.20
C ARG A 602 36.34 -21.65 21.66
N ILE A 603 35.70 -22.54 20.91
CA ILE A 603 35.68 -23.97 21.25
C ILE A 603 37.07 -24.58 21.08
N GLU A 604 37.78 -24.24 20.01
CA GLU A 604 39.17 -24.65 19.79
C GLU A 604 40.07 -24.19 20.94
N ALA A 605 39.96 -22.93 21.38
CA ALA A 605 40.72 -22.43 22.51
C ALA A 605 40.42 -23.17 23.83
N LYS A 606 39.16 -23.53 24.09
CA LYS A 606 38.78 -24.35 25.26
C LYS A 606 39.38 -25.75 25.20
N ILE A 607 39.35 -26.38 24.02
CA ILE A 607 39.95 -27.70 23.81
C ILE A 607 41.46 -27.63 24.05
N VAL A 608 42.13 -26.61 23.52
CA VAL A 608 43.58 -26.37 23.75
C VAL A 608 43.88 -26.12 25.23
N ALA A 609 43.00 -25.41 25.95
CA ALA A 609 43.12 -25.20 27.39
C ALA A 609 42.83 -26.47 28.24
N GLY A 610 42.60 -27.62 27.61
CA GLY A 610 42.38 -28.90 28.29
C GLY A 610 40.93 -29.18 28.71
N ALA A 611 39.97 -28.36 28.28
CA ALA A 611 38.54 -28.59 28.55
C ALA A 611 37.87 -29.49 27.49
N ALA A 612 38.64 -30.35 26.82
CA ALA A 612 38.12 -31.19 25.74
C ALA A 612 37.22 -32.31 26.29
N ASP A 613 35.98 -32.37 25.80
CA ASP A 613 35.06 -33.47 26.01
C ASP A 613 34.34 -33.85 24.69
N ASP A 614 33.62 -34.97 24.69
CA ASP A 614 32.92 -35.48 23.51
C ASP A 614 31.85 -34.49 23.00
N ALA A 615 31.21 -33.75 23.91
CA ALA A 615 30.16 -32.79 23.58
C ALA A 615 30.72 -31.56 22.85
N LEU A 616 31.82 -30.99 23.33
CA LEU A 616 32.52 -29.86 22.71
C LEU A 616 33.14 -30.26 21.37
N THR A 617 33.65 -31.49 21.26
CA THR A 617 34.21 -32.00 20.01
C THR A 617 33.12 -32.18 18.96
N ALA A 618 31.95 -32.72 19.35
CA ALA A 618 30.79 -32.84 18.47
C ALA A 618 30.23 -31.46 18.07
N GLU A 619 30.16 -30.51 18.99
CA GLU A 619 29.74 -29.13 18.69
C GLU A 619 30.71 -28.48 17.69
N LEU A 620 32.03 -28.62 17.89
CA LEU A 620 33.04 -28.09 16.97
C LEU A 620 32.87 -28.64 15.56
N ALA A 621 32.66 -29.95 15.43
CA ALA A 621 32.43 -30.60 14.13
C ALA A 621 31.17 -30.05 13.45
N SER A 622 30.06 -29.95 14.18
CA SER A 622 28.80 -29.40 13.68
C SER A 622 28.94 -27.95 13.21
N ARG A 623 29.68 -27.10 13.95
CA ARG A 623 29.94 -25.70 13.53
C ARG A 623 30.83 -25.64 12.29
N LYS A 624 31.85 -26.48 12.18
CA LYS A 624 32.70 -26.56 10.99
C LYS A 624 31.90 -26.96 9.75
N GLU A 625 31.01 -27.94 9.86
CA GLU A 625 30.09 -28.32 8.78
C GLU A 625 29.15 -27.18 8.39
N GLU A 626 28.57 -26.48 9.36
CA GLU A 626 27.73 -25.29 9.11
C GLU A 626 28.50 -24.19 8.36
N ALA A 627 29.74 -23.91 8.78
CA ALA A 627 30.60 -22.93 8.12
C ALA A 627 30.94 -23.35 6.68
N ILE A 628 31.31 -24.61 6.45
CA ILE A 628 31.58 -25.17 5.11
C ILE A 628 30.34 -25.04 4.22
N LEU A 629 29.14 -25.35 4.74
CA LEU A 629 27.89 -25.23 3.99
C LEU A 629 27.55 -23.79 3.59
N LEU A 630 27.90 -22.80 4.42
CA LEU A 630 27.71 -21.39 4.08
C LEU A 630 28.76 -20.91 3.08
N ARG A 631 30.02 -21.33 3.24
CA ARG A 631 31.11 -21.02 2.31
C ARG A 631 30.88 -21.64 0.93
N SER A 632 30.35 -22.86 0.83
CA SER A 632 30.03 -23.50 -0.45
C SER A 632 28.94 -22.78 -1.24
N LYS A 633 28.17 -21.91 -0.58
CA LYS A 633 27.19 -21.00 -1.21
C LYS A 633 27.77 -19.64 -1.57
N GLY A 634 29.09 -19.45 -1.45
CA GLY A 634 29.80 -18.20 -1.75
C GLY A 634 29.64 -17.12 -0.68
N ILE A 635 29.16 -17.44 0.52
CA ILE A 635 28.93 -16.45 1.59
C ILE A 635 30.26 -16.13 2.26
N VAL A 636 30.60 -14.85 2.38
CA VAL A 636 31.79 -14.34 3.09
C VAL A 636 31.36 -13.87 4.48
N PRO A 637 32.13 -14.13 5.55
CA PRO A 637 31.76 -13.68 6.89
C PRO A 637 31.73 -12.15 6.99
N SER A 638 30.79 -11.63 7.79
CA SER A 638 30.70 -10.20 8.07
C SER A 638 31.95 -9.71 8.81
N PRO A 639 32.74 -8.78 8.24
CA PRO A 639 34.02 -8.40 8.81
C PRO A 639 33.86 -7.71 10.17
N GLY A 640 32.84 -6.87 10.33
CA GLY A 640 32.52 -6.26 11.62
C GLY A 640 32.25 -7.29 12.72
N VAL A 641 31.48 -8.34 12.42
CA VAL A 641 31.18 -9.39 13.42
C VAL A 641 32.40 -10.28 13.69
N CYS A 642 33.24 -10.53 12.69
CA CYS A 642 34.51 -11.23 12.85
C CYS A 642 35.44 -10.50 13.82
N VAL A 643 35.62 -9.19 13.63
CA VAL A 643 36.44 -8.34 14.50
C VAL A 643 35.87 -8.35 15.91
N PHE A 644 34.58 -8.03 16.06
CA PHE A 644 33.95 -7.96 17.37
C PHE A 644 34.05 -9.29 18.12
N SER A 645 33.78 -10.42 17.46
CA SER A 645 33.82 -11.75 18.10
C SER A 645 35.21 -12.20 18.52
N GLN A 646 36.27 -11.67 17.88
CA GLN A 646 37.66 -11.97 18.24
C GLN A 646 38.15 -11.10 19.40
N LEU A 647 37.74 -9.83 19.43
CA LEU A 647 38.08 -8.91 20.52
C LEU A 647 37.26 -9.20 21.79
N ASP A 648 35.96 -9.47 21.65
CA ASP A 648 35.03 -9.85 22.75
C ASP A 648 35.15 -11.34 23.09
N PHE A 649 36.38 -11.82 23.29
CA PHE A 649 36.63 -13.23 23.61
C PHE A 649 36.03 -13.63 24.97
N ASN A 650 35.98 -12.67 25.90
CA ASN A 650 35.43 -12.84 27.25
C ASN A 650 33.89 -12.75 27.33
N LYS A 651 33.20 -12.40 26.23
CA LYS A 651 31.75 -12.20 26.17
C LYS A 651 31.25 -11.10 27.12
N SER A 652 32.04 -10.04 27.32
CA SER A 652 31.56 -8.80 27.94
C SER A 652 30.40 -8.21 27.15
N ARG A 653 30.34 -8.49 25.84
CA ARG A 653 29.43 -7.88 24.85
C ARG A 653 29.69 -6.39 24.64
N SER A 654 30.85 -5.90 25.08
CA SER A 654 31.30 -4.53 24.89
C SER A 654 32.82 -4.49 24.67
N LEU A 655 33.26 -3.57 23.81
CA LEU A 655 34.68 -3.30 23.56
C LEU A 655 35.03 -1.92 24.04
N SER A 656 36.15 -1.78 24.77
CA SER A 656 36.65 -0.46 25.18
C SER A 656 37.25 0.32 24.02
N LYS A 657 37.36 1.64 24.17
CA LYS A 657 38.06 2.49 23.20
C LYS A 657 39.47 1.99 22.93
N GLU A 658 40.21 1.62 23.97
CA GLU A 658 41.59 1.16 23.88
C GLU A 658 41.70 -0.16 23.12
N GLU A 659 40.87 -1.15 23.44
CA GLU A 659 40.85 -2.45 22.77
C GLU A 659 40.55 -2.30 21.28
N LEU A 660 39.53 -1.50 20.95
CA LEU A 660 39.10 -1.29 19.58
C LEU A 660 40.12 -0.47 18.78
N SER A 661 40.66 0.59 19.38
CA SER A 661 41.67 1.43 18.74
C SER A 661 42.94 0.64 18.45
N ALA A 662 43.41 -0.18 19.40
CA ALA A 662 44.58 -1.02 19.22
C ALA A 662 44.41 -2.04 18.08
N ALA A 663 43.21 -2.61 17.93
CA ALA A 663 42.90 -3.51 16.83
C ALA A 663 42.83 -2.78 15.49
N ILE A 664 42.15 -1.63 15.43
CA ILE A 664 42.01 -0.83 14.21
C ILE A 664 43.38 -0.35 13.71
N ILE A 665 44.28 0.09 14.58
CA ILE A 665 45.65 0.52 14.18
C ILE A 665 46.42 -0.60 13.51
N LYS A 666 46.23 -1.86 13.95
CA LYS A 666 46.90 -3.01 13.33
C LYS A 666 46.32 -3.32 11.94
N ILE A 667 45.01 -3.18 11.78
CA ILE A 667 44.30 -3.48 10.53
C ILE A 667 44.49 -2.35 9.50
N CYS A 668 44.46 -1.10 9.95
CA CYS A 668 44.59 0.09 9.12
C CYS A 668 45.49 1.12 9.81
N PRO A 669 46.82 1.00 9.68
CA PRO A 669 47.78 1.88 10.35
C PRO A 669 47.64 3.36 9.98
N ASP A 670 47.19 3.64 8.75
CA ASP A 670 47.00 5.00 8.24
C ASP A 670 45.59 5.56 8.54
N GLY A 671 44.76 4.81 9.26
CA GLY A 671 43.38 5.18 9.57
C GLY A 671 43.25 6.25 10.65
N ASP A 672 42.26 7.13 10.49
CA ASP A 672 41.91 8.13 11.52
C ASP A 672 41.01 7.50 12.58
N VAL A 673 41.65 6.80 13.53
CA VAL A 673 41.00 6.00 14.58
C VAL A 673 40.11 6.85 15.47
N ASP A 674 40.54 8.06 15.86
CA ASP A 674 39.76 8.92 16.74
C ASP A 674 38.49 9.41 16.04
N THR A 675 38.58 9.82 14.77
CA THR A 675 37.40 10.20 13.98
C THR A 675 36.46 9.01 13.76
N TRP A 676 36.99 7.81 13.53
CA TRP A 676 36.16 6.61 13.40
C TRP A 676 35.50 6.23 14.72
N PHE A 677 36.22 6.29 15.83
CA PHE A 677 35.66 5.99 17.14
C PHE A 677 34.55 6.97 17.53
N ALA A 678 34.71 8.27 17.24
CA ALA A 678 33.66 9.27 17.44
C ALA A 678 32.37 8.97 16.65
N LYS A 679 32.49 8.28 15.50
CA LYS A 679 31.32 7.80 14.73
C LYS A 679 30.75 6.49 15.28
N LEU A 680 31.59 5.63 15.86
CA LEU A 680 31.20 4.34 16.46
C LEU A 680 30.52 4.52 17.82
N ASP A 681 30.94 5.53 18.58
CA ASP A 681 30.43 5.91 19.89
C ASP A 681 30.03 7.40 19.89
N PRO A 682 28.91 7.75 19.21
CA PRO A 682 28.48 9.14 19.13
C PRO A 682 28.05 9.72 20.49
N GLU A 683 27.76 8.87 21.47
CA GLU A 683 27.37 9.26 22.83
C GLU A 683 28.57 9.48 23.75
N GLY A 684 29.78 9.09 23.33
CA GLY A 684 31.01 9.27 24.09
C GLY A 684 31.05 8.45 25.38
N ILE A 685 30.41 7.26 25.39
CA ILE A 685 30.37 6.35 26.53
C ILE A 685 31.77 5.78 26.84
N GLY A 686 32.64 5.71 25.85
CA GLY A 686 33.99 5.12 25.92
C GLY A 686 34.00 3.60 25.71
N GLN A 687 32.85 2.99 25.45
CA GLN A 687 32.70 1.57 25.12
C GLN A 687 31.63 1.40 24.04
N VAL A 688 31.80 0.39 23.20
CA VAL A 688 30.87 0.07 22.10
C VAL A 688 30.40 -1.36 22.25
N ASP A 689 29.09 -1.57 22.39
CA ASP A 689 28.50 -2.92 22.39
C ASP A 689 28.34 -3.49 20.96
N GLU A 690 27.99 -4.77 20.85
CA GLU A 690 27.85 -5.44 19.54
C GLU A 690 26.76 -4.77 18.66
N GLU A 691 25.74 -4.18 19.28
CA GLU A 691 24.62 -3.57 18.56
C GLU A 691 25.04 -2.22 17.96
N HIS A 692 25.59 -1.33 18.79
CA HIS A 692 26.13 -0.04 18.40
C HIS A 692 27.28 -0.20 17.39
N TRP A 693 28.18 -1.17 17.60
CA TRP A 693 29.26 -1.47 16.66
C TRP A 693 28.70 -1.82 15.27
N ARG A 694 27.76 -2.76 15.19
CA ARG A 694 27.18 -3.19 13.89
C ARG A 694 26.42 -2.07 13.21
N LYS A 695 25.68 -1.25 13.98
CA LYS A 695 24.91 -0.11 13.47
C LYS A 695 25.86 0.96 12.91
N ASN A 696 26.83 1.38 13.70
CA ASN A 696 27.65 2.54 13.41
C ASN A 696 28.80 2.24 12.42
N LEU A 697 29.32 1.01 12.39
CA LEU A 697 30.38 0.62 11.45
C LEU A 697 29.99 0.82 9.98
N ARG A 698 28.69 0.66 9.66
CA ARG A 698 28.18 0.88 8.29
C ARG A 698 28.32 2.32 7.82
N HIS A 699 28.46 3.27 8.73
CA HIS A 699 28.68 4.69 8.43
C HIS A 699 30.17 5.02 8.16
N ILE A 700 31.06 4.03 8.22
CA ILE A 700 32.51 4.19 8.03
C ILE A 700 32.97 3.23 6.92
N PRO A 701 32.69 3.53 5.64
CA PRO A 701 32.95 2.62 4.53
C PRO A 701 34.44 2.32 4.36
N GLU A 702 35.32 3.26 4.70
CA GLU A 702 36.78 3.08 4.63
C GLU A 702 37.25 2.03 5.63
N LEU A 703 36.80 2.13 6.88
CA LEU A 703 37.09 1.14 7.92
C LEU A 703 36.50 -0.22 7.54
N LEU A 704 35.24 -0.28 7.09
CA LEU A 704 34.61 -1.54 6.71
C LEU A 704 35.37 -2.24 5.57
N ALA A 705 35.88 -1.49 4.60
CA ALA A 705 36.70 -2.04 3.51
C ALA A 705 38.06 -2.56 4.02
N ALA A 706 38.72 -1.84 4.93
CA ALA A 706 39.96 -2.29 5.56
C ALA A 706 39.75 -3.58 6.36
N LEU A 707 38.70 -3.64 7.20
CA LEU A 707 38.33 -4.84 7.94
C LEU A 707 38.02 -6.02 6.99
N ALA A 708 37.32 -5.78 5.88
CA ALA A 708 37.02 -6.81 4.89
C ALA A 708 38.28 -7.37 4.22
N ALA A 709 39.27 -6.52 3.94
CA ALA A 709 40.54 -6.95 3.36
C ALA A 709 41.40 -7.78 4.34
N ASP A 710 41.29 -7.50 5.63
CA ASP A 710 42.04 -8.18 6.68
C ASP A 710 41.43 -9.52 7.11
N VAL A 711 40.10 -9.70 6.97
CA VAL A 711 39.44 -10.96 7.32
C VAL A 711 39.77 -12.07 6.32
N VAL A 712 40.26 -13.21 6.84
CA VAL A 712 40.44 -14.45 6.10
C VAL A 712 39.07 -15.10 5.87
N PRO A 713 38.57 -15.21 4.62
CA PRO A 713 37.18 -15.63 4.36
C PRO A 713 36.82 -17.02 4.89
N ASP A 714 37.77 -17.95 4.93
CA ASP A 714 37.54 -19.36 5.27
C ASP A 714 37.63 -19.67 6.76
N THR A 715 38.17 -18.74 7.56
CA THR A 715 38.32 -18.91 9.02
C THR A 715 37.67 -17.78 9.81
N GLY A 716 37.34 -16.66 9.15
CA GLY A 716 36.86 -15.45 9.79
C GLY A 716 37.89 -14.74 10.67
N ARG A 717 39.17 -15.17 10.65
CA ARG A 717 40.26 -14.60 11.45
C ARG A 717 40.84 -13.34 10.81
N LEU A 718 41.39 -12.47 11.63
CA LEU A 718 42.05 -11.23 11.18
C LEU A 718 43.53 -11.50 10.94
N LYS A 719 44.02 -11.24 9.71
CA LYS A 719 45.44 -11.45 9.36
C LYS A 719 46.38 -10.62 10.23
N SER A 720 45.95 -9.43 10.64
CA SER A 720 46.78 -8.52 11.43
C SER A 720 46.83 -8.84 12.93
N LEU A 721 45.97 -9.74 13.42
CA LEU A 721 45.91 -10.12 14.85
C LEU A 721 46.46 -11.51 15.14
N GLU A 722 46.77 -12.30 14.11
CA GLU A 722 47.62 -13.49 14.20
C GLU A 722 49.09 -13.09 14.36
#